data_AF-A0A2D9Y223-F1
#
_entry.id   AF-A0A2D9Y223-F1
#
_cell.length_a   1.000
_cell.length_b   1.000
_cell.length_c   1.000
_cell.angle_alpha   90.00
_cell.angle_beta   90.00
_cell.angle_gamma   90.00
#
_symmetry.space_group_name_H-M   'P 1'
#
loop_
_entity.id
_entity.type
_entity.pdbx_description
1 polymer ?
#
loop_
_entity_poly.entity_id
_entity_poly.type
_entity_poly.pdbx_seq_one_letter_code
_entity_poly.pdbx_strand_id
1 'polypeptide(L)'
;MKRILLLLLVFIQTVSAQNFPVRVTSQVLPPYPTSISGYANTSVINSPLRVQLVLSDITASSREVRLRVAVEGNGISATSAPVVVGAPTLILDGGVPLNLTLAELAPYYELQNLQGISPVQYNSSLTDGAYRFCFEVFDAFNGNRLSAPQCSTIFLVNNQPPFLNKPDDRSSITEQNPTNIIFQWTPRHVNVPNVNYEFSLVEVWDKYIDPQAIFLASPPLYQETTINTSLVYGPLQPLLIPGKRYAWRVRAFANNNGEEVSVFNNNGNSEIFWFDYLGDCNQPTGVSIKDVTRTNATISWTGHPDHLDYTVYYREQGSERWYQKTTPRDYITIDEFKENTVYEYKVKGHCTEGSYGESVVDSFRTLTEELEEYTACGIQPDPVDLSNQELLTELFVNDVFTAGDFPVYVKEVSGTNSFTGEGYISTPWLATVRIPVKFENIKINTDMKLVDGFVVTTYDPNWGSIVDADDIIEVVTGDDGDIDVINVDNDIVDIEVNDDGTITIITADGQEIIQPGGEDVIYVDNTGETWQVGEDGTVTQGEQAEGGPANSGNTNGVGSGGVNEITATGVRVDFIKSGYYAVDTYPQNAGGSIANNYESIPVTGGGTYYPLYKAVSNLPDHPSDLLTAQATFNDSDITKEDIIFKTKEGVNVPANWNGNTATLSIRKAFEFGKEEIIAAVKPKDSTAKFDVAGNAYLWHLASQEVTDINVTLIPVNGASISNNVANRINEIYNPAGINFNVTIGNRLNIPQQTWDLNGNRQLDIGDSKTLAQYTEEEKAINAYFKANATVNSQMYYLFITDMPVTKDGVSGFMPLKRQYGFVFDQSDIGRTAAHELGHGVFGLEHPFTQYNTNSGATDLLMDYGNGVSFNHMEWEKMHAPGIQIYWFQGDEDGEFSSYQYLVGYNVVPDLFITHLDNYTANSISFISAAGKIISLPNTAKDVTFGNGGTLLAFTIPENGKEERYIGGNIIREREPIFKGYLKEFGTKEDWNQ
;
A
#
# COMPACT_ATOMS: atom_id res chain seq x y z
N MET A 1 87.37 24.18 83.47
CA MET A 1 87.43 22.71 83.67
C MET A 1 87.58 22.42 85.18
N LYS A 2 86.89 21.39 85.70
CA LYS A 2 86.92 20.84 87.09
C LYS A 2 85.89 21.28 88.15
N ARG A 3 84.93 22.20 87.93
CA ARG A 3 83.88 22.48 88.96
C ARG A 3 82.42 22.53 88.49
N ILE A 4 82.15 22.43 87.19
CA ILE A 4 80.80 22.19 86.62
C ILE A 4 80.60 20.69 86.28
N LEU A 5 81.57 19.85 86.64
CA LEU A 5 81.55 18.39 86.48
C LEU A 5 80.96 17.65 87.69
N LEU A 6 80.49 18.36 88.72
CA LEU A 6 80.03 17.75 89.99
C LEU A 6 78.51 17.89 90.25
N LEU A 7 77.78 18.61 89.40
CA LEU A 7 76.34 18.87 89.59
C LEU A 7 75.44 18.22 88.52
N LEU A 8 76.03 17.48 87.58
CA LEU A 8 75.32 16.67 86.58
C LEU A 8 75.54 15.16 86.80
N LEU A 9 75.82 14.76 88.05
CA LEU A 9 76.14 13.39 88.46
C LEU A 9 75.13 12.80 89.47
N VAL A 10 73.94 13.42 89.61
CA VAL A 10 72.87 12.94 90.50
C VAL A 10 71.55 13.00 89.75
N PHE A 11 71.32 12.05 88.84
CA PHE A 11 70.01 11.47 88.48
C PHE A 11 70.23 10.32 87.47
N ILE A 12 71.09 9.37 87.82
CA ILE A 12 71.04 8.04 87.20
C ILE A 12 69.88 7.33 87.91
N GLN A 13 68.69 7.40 87.32
CA GLN A 13 67.65 6.44 87.64
C GLN A 13 68.15 5.09 87.16
N THR A 14 68.44 4.20 88.11
CA THR A 14 68.68 2.79 87.84
C THR A 14 67.41 2.21 87.23
N VAL A 15 67.37 2.08 85.91
CA VAL A 15 66.42 1.20 85.23
C VAL A 15 66.87 -0.22 85.57
N SER A 16 66.28 -0.80 86.62
CA SER A 16 66.42 -2.24 86.88
C SER A 16 65.65 -2.97 85.78
N ALA A 17 66.35 -3.45 84.75
CA ALA A 17 65.80 -4.47 83.86
C ALA A 17 65.54 -5.72 84.73
N GLN A 18 64.26 -6.08 84.92
CA GLN A 18 63.90 -7.34 85.56
C GLN A 18 64.32 -8.48 84.63
N ASN A 19 65.45 -9.11 84.94
CA ASN A 19 65.85 -10.35 84.27
C ASN A 19 64.96 -11.48 84.78
N PHE A 20 64.04 -11.90 83.91
CA PHE A 20 63.17 -13.03 84.15
C PHE A 20 63.91 -14.35 83.85
N PRO A 21 63.85 -15.36 84.73
CA PRO A 21 64.59 -16.61 84.55
C PRO A 21 64.02 -17.51 83.44
N VAL A 22 62.74 -17.34 83.05
CA VAL A 22 62.08 -18.13 82.01
C VAL A 22 61.91 -17.31 80.73
N ARG A 23 62.38 -17.87 79.61
CA ARG A 23 62.15 -17.34 78.27
C ARG A 23 60.95 -18.03 77.64
N VAL A 24 60.06 -17.22 77.07
CA VAL A 24 58.87 -17.69 76.35
C VAL A 24 59.02 -17.33 74.88
N THR A 25 58.72 -18.28 73.99
CA THR A 25 58.64 -18.05 72.55
C THR A 25 57.33 -18.64 72.03
N SER A 26 56.53 -17.83 71.35
CA SER A 26 55.25 -18.24 70.78
C SER A 26 55.28 -18.15 69.25
N GLN A 27 54.62 -19.10 68.59
CA GLN A 27 54.47 -19.17 67.14
C GLN A 27 53.02 -19.46 66.78
N VAL A 28 52.54 -18.81 65.73
CA VAL A 28 51.19 -19.01 65.17
C VAL A 28 51.30 -19.55 63.75
N LEU A 29 50.51 -20.58 63.43
CA LEU A 29 50.49 -21.24 62.13
C LEU A 29 49.05 -21.32 61.59
N PRO A 30 48.77 -20.88 60.35
CA PRO A 30 47.45 -21.02 59.74
C PRO A 30 47.14 -22.50 59.35
N PRO A 31 45.86 -22.90 59.22
CA PRO A 31 44.65 -22.08 59.37
C PRO A 31 44.32 -21.78 60.85
N TYR A 32 43.94 -20.55 61.13
CA TYR A 32 43.57 -20.12 62.48
C TYR A 32 42.10 -20.44 62.76
N PRO A 33 41.75 -20.98 63.94
CA PRO A 33 40.37 -21.08 64.37
C PRO A 33 39.67 -19.71 64.34
N THR A 34 38.45 -19.69 63.82
CA THR A 34 37.64 -18.48 63.63
C THR A 34 36.81 -18.11 64.87
N SER A 35 36.97 -18.80 65.99
CA SER A 35 36.35 -18.49 67.29
C SER A 35 37.34 -18.73 68.44
N ILE A 36 37.12 -18.12 69.61
CA ILE A 36 37.92 -18.43 70.81
C ILE A 36 37.72 -19.89 71.23
N SER A 37 36.48 -20.39 71.13
CA SER A 37 36.16 -21.79 71.42
C SER A 37 36.95 -22.80 70.58
N GLY A 38 37.35 -22.44 69.36
CA GLY A 38 38.19 -23.28 68.52
C GLY A 38 39.59 -23.54 69.08
N TYR A 39 40.11 -22.63 69.92
CA TYR A 39 41.40 -22.83 70.61
C TYR A 39 41.30 -23.75 71.83
N ALA A 40 40.09 -24.13 72.25
CA ALA A 40 39.86 -25.17 73.25
C ALA A 40 39.66 -26.57 72.62
N ASN A 41 39.63 -26.69 71.29
CA ASN A 41 39.39 -27.95 70.60
C ASN A 41 40.71 -28.70 70.32
N THR A 42 40.97 -29.78 71.05
CA THR A 42 42.18 -30.60 70.90
C THR A 42 42.26 -31.37 69.57
N SER A 43 41.17 -31.45 68.80
CA SER A 43 41.12 -32.14 67.51
C SER A 43 41.63 -31.30 66.32
N VAL A 44 42.05 -30.04 66.54
CA VAL A 44 42.58 -29.18 65.47
C VAL A 44 43.95 -29.66 65.00
N ILE A 45 44.02 -30.10 63.74
CA ILE A 45 45.23 -30.63 63.08
C ILE A 45 46.30 -29.50 62.97
N ASN A 46 47.58 -29.84 63.19
CA ASN A 46 48.77 -28.97 63.12
C ASN A 46 49.01 -27.95 64.26
N SER A 47 48.11 -27.80 65.24
CA SER A 47 48.22 -26.89 66.40
C SER A 47 48.51 -25.42 65.97
N PRO A 48 47.47 -24.59 65.77
CA PRO A 48 47.61 -23.23 65.22
C PRO A 48 48.39 -22.28 66.13
N LEU A 49 48.55 -22.66 67.40
CA LEU A 49 49.34 -21.96 68.40
C LEU A 49 50.35 -22.93 69.02
N ARG A 50 51.61 -22.51 69.13
CA ARG A 50 52.67 -23.26 69.81
C ARG A 50 53.45 -22.33 70.73
N VAL A 51 53.75 -22.80 71.93
CA VAL A 51 54.49 -22.03 72.94
C VAL A 51 55.64 -22.87 73.46
N GLN A 52 56.85 -22.35 73.42
CA GLN A 52 58.03 -22.98 74.01
C GLN A 52 58.47 -22.18 75.24
N LEU A 53 58.69 -22.88 76.33
CA LEU A 53 59.14 -22.35 77.62
C LEU A 53 60.53 -22.90 77.92
N VAL A 54 61.49 -22.03 78.26
CA VAL A 54 62.86 -22.45 78.60
C VAL A 54 63.32 -21.75 79.88
N LEU A 55 63.72 -22.53 80.89
CA LEU A 55 64.42 -21.99 82.05
C LEU A 55 65.86 -21.69 81.66
N SER A 56 66.24 -20.42 81.67
CA SER A 56 67.53 -19.94 81.12
C SER A 56 68.73 -20.32 82.00
N ASP A 57 68.50 -20.63 83.28
CA ASP A 57 69.53 -21.11 84.19
C ASP A 57 69.66 -22.64 84.10
N ILE A 58 70.73 -23.10 83.48
CA ILE A 58 71.04 -24.53 83.27
C ILE A 58 71.41 -25.26 84.57
N THR A 59 71.68 -24.54 85.66
CA THR A 59 72.06 -25.10 86.97
C THR A 59 70.92 -25.10 87.98
N ALA A 60 69.78 -24.48 87.64
CA ALA A 60 68.61 -24.44 88.49
C ALA A 60 67.92 -25.81 88.58
N SER A 61 67.47 -26.16 89.79
CA SER A 61 66.61 -27.33 90.00
C SER A 61 65.29 -27.20 89.23
N SER A 62 64.70 -28.33 88.84
CA SER A 62 63.37 -28.39 88.22
C SER A 62 62.35 -27.53 88.97
N ARG A 63 61.61 -26.69 88.25
CA ARG A 63 60.60 -25.81 88.83
C ARG A 63 59.23 -26.11 88.25
N GLU A 64 58.26 -26.29 89.13
CA GLU A 64 56.86 -26.30 88.72
C GLU A 64 56.40 -24.86 88.45
N VAL A 65 55.75 -24.64 87.32
CA VAL A 65 55.30 -23.33 86.87
C VAL A 65 53.82 -23.33 86.48
N ARG A 66 53.22 -22.16 86.50
CA ARG A 66 51.87 -21.90 85.99
C ARG A 66 51.95 -20.98 84.79
N LEU A 67 51.22 -21.32 83.74
CA LEU A 67 51.06 -20.47 82.57
C LEU A 67 49.83 -19.58 82.76
N ARG A 68 49.92 -18.32 82.33
CA ARG A 68 48.79 -17.43 82.13
C ARG A 68 48.72 -17.08 80.66
N VAL A 69 47.54 -17.23 80.08
CA VAL A 69 47.27 -16.84 78.69
C VAL A 69 46.33 -15.64 78.64
N ALA A 70 46.53 -14.77 77.67
CA ALA A 70 45.60 -13.67 77.39
C ALA A 70 45.35 -13.53 75.88
N VAL A 71 44.13 -13.17 75.52
CA VAL A 71 43.70 -12.91 74.13
C VAL A 71 43.09 -11.53 74.04
N GLU A 72 43.65 -10.70 73.17
CA GLU A 72 43.23 -9.32 72.96
C GLU A 72 43.01 -9.03 71.48
N GLY A 73 41.89 -8.40 71.12
CA GLY A 73 41.62 -7.96 69.75
C GLY A 73 40.14 -7.68 69.52
N ASN A 74 39.82 -6.65 68.71
CA ASN A 74 38.46 -6.31 68.28
C ASN A 74 37.36 -6.42 69.37
N GLY A 75 37.60 -5.82 70.54
CA GLY A 75 36.65 -5.82 71.66
C GLY A 75 36.67 -7.06 72.55
N ILE A 76 37.52 -8.05 72.26
CA ILE A 76 37.82 -9.17 73.15
C ILE A 76 39.06 -8.83 73.98
N SER A 77 38.96 -9.04 75.28
CA SER A 77 40.06 -8.95 76.25
C SER A 77 39.87 -10.06 77.28
N ALA A 78 40.31 -11.28 76.93
CA ALA A 78 40.17 -12.46 77.76
C ALA A 78 41.51 -12.81 78.42
N THR A 79 41.50 -13.27 79.67
CA THR A 79 42.70 -13.77 80.37
C THR A 79 42.36 -15.01 81.18
N SER A 80 43.25 -16.00 81.21
CA SER A 80 43.01 -17.21 82.00
C SER A 80 43.02 -16.94 83.50
N ALA A 81 42.21 -17.69 84.24
CA ALA A 81 42.22 -17.70 85.69
C ALA A 81 43.62 -18.07 86.24
N PRO A 82 44.00 -17.61 87.44
CA PRO A 82 45.29 -17.95 88.06
C PRO A 82 45.51 -19.45 88.30
N VAL A 83 44.42 -20.22 88.38
CA VAL A 83 44.40 -21.68 88.46
C VAL A 83 43.44 -22.17 87.39
N VAL A 84 43.94 -22.94 86.43
CA VAL A 84 43.18 -23.41 85.26
C VAL A 84 42.76 -24.86 85.49
N VAL A 85 41.45 -25.10 85.50
CA VAL A 85 40.88 -26.44 85.66
C VAL A 85 41.21 -27.27 84.42
N GLY A 86 41.76 -28.47 84.61
CA GLY A 86 42.11 -29.38 83.51
C GLY A 86 43.47 -29.13 82.86
N ALA A 87 44.21 -28.07 83.23
CA ALA A 87 45.56 -27.83 82.73
C ALA A 87 46.57 -28.85 83.30
N PRO A 88 47.54 -29.33 82.48
CA PRO A 88 48.60 -30.21 82.97
C PRO A 88 49.58 -29.47 83.88
N THR A 89 50.21 -30.18 84.81
CA THR A 89 51.34 -29.66 85.58
C THR A 89 52.52 -29.40 84.66
N LEU A 90 53.03 -28.16 84.66
CA LEU A 90 54.17 -27.77 83.83
C LEU A 90 55.44 -27.73 84.69
N ILE A 91 56.44 -28.53 84.32
CA ILE A 91 57.74 -28.58 85.01
C ILE A 91 58.81 -28.11 84.02
N LEU A 92 59.62 -27.13 84.44
CA LEU A 92 60.76 -26.63 83.67
C LEU A 92 62.06 -27.12 84.30
N ASP A 93 62.84 -27.85 83.50
CA ASP A 93 64.22 -28.22 83.83
C ASP A 93 65.19 -27.18 83.25
N GLY A 94 66.30 -26.92 83.95
CA GLY A 94 67.32 -25.97 83.51
C GLY A 94 67.84 -26.29 82.11
N GLY A 95 67.70 -25.34 81.16
CA GLY A 95 68.18 -25.47 79.79
C GLY A 95 67.38 -26.38 78.85
N VAL A 96 66.33 -27.07 79.33
CA VAL A 96 65.51 -27.96 78.49
C VAL A 96 64.23 -27.24 78.04
N PRO A 97 63.95 -27.13 76.73
CA PRO A 97 62.74 -26.49 76.24
C PRO A 97 61.51 -27.38 76.43
N LEU A 98 60.49 -26.85 77.12
CA LEU A 98 59.15 -27.43 77.18
C LEU A 98 58.29 -26.85 76.05
N ASN A 99 57.87 -27.69 75.11
CA ASN A 99 57.01 -27.29 73.99
C ASN A 99 55.55 -27.61 74.31
N LEU A 100 54.69 -26.60 74.20
CA LEU A 100 53.26 -26.68 74.40
C LEU A 100 52.55 -26.49 73.06
N THR A 101 51.61 -27.37 72.79
CA THR A 101 50.70 -27.36 71.65
C THR A 101 49.28 -27.14 72.13
N LEU A 102 48.30 -27.16 71.23
CA LEU A 102 46.90 -27.03 71.59
C LEU A 102 46.42 -28.15 72.54
N ALA A 103 47.10 -29.31 72.56
CA ALA A 103 46.80 -30.37 73.53
C ALA A 103 47.01 -29.90 74.98
N GLU A 104 48.11 -29.20 75.26
CA GLU A 104 48.38 -28.64 76.60
C GLU A 104 47.71 -27.28 76.82
N LEU A 105 47.49 -26.50 75.76
CA LEU A 105 46.96 -25.14 75.83
C LEU A 105 45.42 -25.07 75.85
N ALA A 106 44.71 -26.08 75.31
CA ALA A 106 43.25 -26.07 75.20
C ALA A 106 42.52 -25.77 76.54
N PRO A 107 42.91 -26.35 77.69
CA PRO A 107 42.25 -26.05 78.97
C PRO A 107 42.28 -24.55 79.34
N TYR A 108 43.34 -23.83 78.93
CA TYR A 108 43.49 -22.40 79.20
C TYR A 108 42.50 -21.54 78.39
N TYR A 109 41.99 -22.08 77.28
CA TYR A 109 41.00 -21.42 76.43
C TYR A 109 39.58 -21.92 76.68
N GLU A 110 39.34 -22.86 77.59
CA GLU A 110 37.97 -23.24 77.96
C GLU A 110 37.25 -22.06 78.63
N LEU A 111 35.97 -21.86 78.28
CA LEU A 111 35.16 -20.74 78.79
C LEU A 111 35.20 -20.61 80.33
N GLN A 112 35.17 -21.73 81.04
CA GLN A 112 35.21 -21.76 82.52
C GLN A 112 36.52 -21.22 83.11
N ASN A 113 37.61 -21.25 82.34
CA ASN A 113 38.94 -20.82 82.74
C ASN A 113 39.28 -19.41 82.25
N LEU A 114 38.44 -18.78 81.43
CA LEU A 114 38.68 -17.44 80.90
C LEU A 114 37.87 -16.36 81.66
N GLN A 115 38.53 -15.25 81.98
CA GLN A 115 37.93 -14.05 82.57
C GLN A 115 37.93 -12.92 81.54
N GLY A 116 36.91 -12.05 81.55
CA GLY A 116 36.82 -10.90 80.64
C GLY A 116 36.14 -11.17 79.30
N ILE A 117 35.53 -12.36 79.11
CA ILE A 117 34.77 -12.73 77.91
C ILE A 117 33.38 -13.27 78.30
N SER A 118 32.34 -12.86 77.58
CA SER A 118 30.99 -13.41 77.77
C SER A 118 30.82 -14.75 77.03
N PRO A 119 29.88 -15.63 77.46
CA PRO A 119 29.57 -16.87 76.74
C PRO A 119 29.17 -16.66 75.27
N VAL A 120 28.57 -15.51 74.96
CA VAL A 120 28.22 -15.12 73.59
C VAL A 120 29.47 -14.80 72.79
N GLN A 121 30.36 -13.94 73.30
CA GLN A 121 31.61 -13.59 72.63
C GLN A 121 32.54 -14.79 72.44
N TYR A 122 32.54 -15.74 73.38
CA TYR A 122 33.36 -16.95 73.31
C TYR A 122 33.02 -17.88 72.13
N ASN A 123 31.72 -18.02 71.84
CA ASN A 123 31.22 -18.89 70.77
C ASN A 123 30.97 -18.13 69.45
N SER A 124 31.05 -16.81 69.45
CA SER A 124 30.90 -16.01 68.24
C SER A 124 32.11 -16.16 67.33
N SER A 125 31.89 -16.02 66.02
CA SER A 125 32.99 -15.88 65.08
C SER A 125 33.75 -14.59 65.35
N LEU A 126 35.08 -14.68 65.37
CA LEU A 126 36.00 -13.55 65.45
C LEU A 126 35.83 -12.68 64.20
N THR A 127 35.81 -11.36 64.40
CA THR A 127 35.69 -10.37 63.33
C THR A 127 37.03 -10.09 62.67
N ASP A 128 37.02 -9.50 61.48
CA ASP A 128 38.26 -9.18 60.76
C ASP A 128 39.16 -8.24 61.56
N GLY A 129 40.43 -8.62 61.72
CA GLY A 129 41.41 -7.80 62.42
C GLY A 129 42.55 -8.58 63.08
N ALA A 130 43.35 -7.84 63.83
CA ALA A 130 44.50 -8.38 64.55
C ALA A 130 44.07 -8.90 65.92
N TYR A 131 44.38 -10.17 66.20
CA TYR A 131 44.23 -10.77 67.53
C TYR A 131 45.59 -11.16 68.08
N ARG A 132 45.84 -10.77 69.34
CA ARG A 132 47.09 -10.98 70.03
C ARG A 132 46.92 -12.02 71.13
N PHE A 133 47.69 -13.10 71.05
CA PHE A 133 47.76 -14.17 72.05
C PHE A 133 49.03 -14.01 72.85
N CYS A 134 48.91 -13.81 74.16
CA CYS A 134 50.01 -13.52 75.07
C CYS A 134 50.19 -14.62 76.12
N PHE A 135 51.44 -14.83 76.53
CA PHE A 135 51.85 -15.90 77.45
C PHE A 135 52.77 -15.35 78.54
N GLU A 136 52.49 -15.70 79.78
CA GLU A 136 53.28 -15.36 80.95
C GLU A 136 53.47 -16.57 81.87
N VAL A 137 54.65 -16.72 82.45
CA VAL A 137 54.98 -17.83 83.35
C VAL A 137 55.12 -17.31 84.77
N PHE A 138 54.52 -18.03 85.71
CA PHE A 138 54.57 -17.76 87.14
C PHE A 138 55.08 -19.00 87.89
N ASP A 139 55.77 -18.78 89.01
CA ASP A 139 56.19 -19.83 89.92
C ASP A 139 54.95 -20.46 90.60
N ALA A 140 54.84 -21.79 90.59
CA ALA A 140 53.65 -22.46 91.11
C ALA A 140 53.48 -22.34 92.63
N PHE A 141 54.57 -22.11 93.38
CA PHE A 141 54.57 -22.09 94.85
C PHE A 141 54.40 -20.69 95.41
N ASN A 142 55.21 -19.73 94.93
CA ASN A 142 55.21 -18.37 95.49
C ASN A 142 54.45 -17.36 94.62
N GLY A 143 54.00 -17.75 93.42
CA GLY A 143 53.23 -16.88 92.52
C GLY A 143 54.04 -15.74 91.90
N ASN A 144 55.36 -15.71 92.06
CA ASN A 144 56.22 -14.71 91.44
C ASN A 144 56.23 -14.89 89.92
N ARG A 145 56.22 -13.78 89.20
CA ARG A 145 56.33 -13.79 87.74
C ARG A 145 57.74 -14.18 87.32
N LEU A 146 57.85 -15.20 86.47
CA LEU A 146 59.10 -15.79 86.00
C LEU A 146 59.43 -15.47 84.54
N SER A 147 58.51 -14.86 83.78
CA SER A 147 58.74 -14.39 82.40
C SER A 147 58.22 -12.98 82.15
N ALA A 148 58.78 -12.31 81.14
CA ALA A 148 58.11 -11.19 80.50
C ALA A 148 56.89 -11.70 79.70
N PRO A 149 55.91 -10.83 79.33
CA PRO A 149 54.78 -11.26 78.53
C PRO A 149 55.25 -11.38 77.08
N GLN A 150 55.06 -12.57 76.49
CA GLN A 150 55.39 -12.79 75.08
C GLN A 150 54.11 -13.00 74.28
N CYS A 151 53.96 -12.27 73.18
CA CYS A 151 52.75 -12.33 72.38
C CYS A 151 53.01 -12.67 70.91
N SER A 152 52.07 -13.39 70.30
CA SER A 152 51.97 -13.60 68.85
C SER A 152 50.67 -13.01 68.33
N THR A 153 50.73 -12.34 67.17
CA THR A 153 49.56 -11.74 66.53
C THR A 153 49.14 -12.55 65.31
N ILE A 154 47.85 -12.85 65.20
CA ILE A 154 47.22 -13.38 63.99
C ILE A 154 46.39 -12.28 63.33
N PHE A 155 46.27 -12.33 62.00
CA PHE A 155 45.36 -11.51 61.23
C PHE A 155 44.29 -12.40 60.62
N LEU A 156 43.05 -12.25 61.07
CA LEU A 156 41.90 -12.89 60.46
C LEU A 156 41.36 -11.97 59.37
N VAL A 157 41.36 -12.46 58.13
CA VAL A 157 40.77 -11.80 56.97
C VAL A 157 39.71 -12.72 56.41
N ASN A 158 38.46 -12.34 56.55
CA ASN A 158 37.35 -13.12 56.04
C ASN A 158 37.11 -12.75 54.57
N ASN A 159 37.62 -13.56 53.66
CA ASN A 159 37.57 -13.25 52.22
C ASN A 159 36.13 -13.24 51.73
N GLN A 160 35.81 -12.26 50.89
CA GLN A 160 34.46 -12.17 50.33
C GLN A 160 34.31 -13.11 49.14
N PRO A 161 33.11 -13.67 48.91
CA PRO A 161 32.83 -14.40 47.69
C PRO A 161 33.00 -13.48 46.46
N PRO A 162 33.17 -14.05 45.25
CA PRO A 162 33.29 -13.27 44.03
C PRO A 162 32.12 -12.31 43.83
N PHE A 163 32.38 -11.18 43.19
CA PHE A 163 31.34 -10.25 42.74
C PHE A 163 30.97 -10.58 41.30
N LEU A 164 29.69 -10.82 41.00
CA LEU A 164 29.26 -11.14 39.65
C LEU A 164 29.22 -9.85 38.80
N ASN A 165 29.80 -9.90 37.60
CA ASN A 165 29.91 -8.73 36.72
C ASN A 165 29.00 -8.83 35.51
N LYS A 166 29.07 -9.94 34.77
CA LYS A 166 28.30 -10.18 33.54
C LYS A 166 27.86 -11.64 33.43
N PRO A 167 26.67 -11.92 32.86
CA PRO A 167 25.59 -10.99 32.56
C PRO A 167 25.10 -10.23 33.80
N ASP A 168 24.48 -9.06 33.65
CA ASP A 168 23.96 -8.29 34.80
C ASP A 168 22.82 -9.04 35.50
N ASP A 169 22.57 -8.78 36.78
CA ASP A 169 21.39 -9.35 37.46
C ASP A 169 20.10 -8.86 36.79
N ARG A 170 19.13 -9.76 36.65
CA ARG A 170 17.81 -9.49 36.06
C ARG A 170 17.89 -8.99 34.62
N SER A 171 18.95 -9.38 33.91
CA SER A 171 19.12 -9.02 32.51
C SER A 171 18.32 -9.91 31.57
N SER A 172 18.25 -9.53 30.31
CA SER A 172 17.73 -10.37 29.24
C SER A 172 18.84 -10.59 28.22
N ILE A 173 18.99 -11.83 27.75
CA ILE A 173 19.99 -12.23 26.77
C ILE A 173 19.27 -12.83 25.58
N THR A 174 19.43 -12.23 24.41
CA THR A 174 18.91 -12.79 23.15
C THR A 174 19.79 -13.93 22.69
N GLU A 175 19.15 -14.99 22.19
CA GLU A 175 19.80 -16.13 21.56
C GLU A 175 20.75 -15.70 20.44
N GLN A 176 21.91 -16.34 20.38
CA GLN A 176 22.89 -16.16 19.32
C GLN A 176 23.22 -17.53 18.73
N ASN A 177 23.39 -17.61 17.41
CA ASN A 177 23.73 -18.83 16.69
C ASN A 177 25.08 -18.66 15.96
N PRO A 178 26.19 -19.27 16.44
CA PRO A 178 26.29 -20.18 17.59
C PRO A 178 26.20 -19.47 18.95
N THR A 179 25.74 -20.17 19.99
CA THR A 179 25.61 -19.64 21.35
C THR A 179 26.96 -19.12 21.86
N ASN A 180 26.96 -17.94 22.49
CA ASN A 180 28.17 -17.32 23.02
C ASN A 180 27.86 -16.37 24.20
N ILE A 181 27.62 -16.91 25.39
CA ILE A 181 27.37 -16.12 26.61
C ILE A 181 28.63 -16.07 27.46
N ILE A 182 29.09 -14.87 27.80
CA ILE A 182 30.27 -14.68 28.64
C ILE A 182 29.84 -14.39 30.08
N PHE A 183 30.18 -15.30 30.99
CA PHE A 183 30.06 -15.11 32.43
C PHE A 183 31.37 -14.55 32.99
N GLN A 184 31.30 -13.50 33.80
CA GLN A 184 32.46 -12.84 34.39
C GLN A 184 32.22 -12.48 35.86
N TRP A 185 33.25 -12.60 36.68
CA TRP A 185 33.21 -12.23 38.09
C TRP A 185 34.54 -11.63 38.56
N THR A 186 34.48 -10.76 39.57
CA THR A 186 35.64 -10.12 40.19
C THR A 186 36.01 -10.86 41.48
N PRO A 187 37.25 -11.37 41.62
CA PRO A 187 37.74 -11.94 42.86
C PRO A 187 37.79 -10.90 43.98
N ARG A 188 37.33 -11.26 45.19
CA ARG A 188 37.41 -10.40 46.40
C ARG A 188 38.15 -11.08 47.55
N HIS A 189 39.14 -11.91 47.22
CA HIS A 189 40.04 -12.54 48.18
C HIS A 189 41.43 -11.93 48.11
N VAL A 190 42.15 -11.96 49.23
CA VAL A 190 43.52 -11.46 49.33
C VAL A 190 44.36 -12.51 50.06
N ASN A 191 45.55 -12.83 49.53
CA ASN A 191 46.51 -13.77 50.13
C ASN A 191 46.01 -15.23 50.31
N VAL A 192 45.07 -15.69 49.47
CA VAL A 192 44.63 -17.10 49.44
C VAL A 192 45.26 -17.80 48.24
N PRO A 193 46.16 -18.79 48.42
CA PRO A 193 46.70 -19.57 47.31
C PRO A 193 45.68 -20.62 46.82
N ASN A 194 45.81 -21.02 45.55
CA ASN A 194 45.04 -22.12 44.93
C ASN A 194 43.51 -21.97 45.05
N VAL A 195 43.00 -20.78 44.72
CA VAL A 195 41.56 -20.53 44.63
C VAL A 195 41.03 -21.07 43.31
N ASN A 196 39.99 -21.88 43.40
CA ASN A 196 39.18 -22.36 42.28
C ASN A 196 37.79 -21.76 42.35
N TYR A 197 37.13 -21.68 41.20
CA TYR A 197 35.75 -21.21 41.06
C TYR A 197 34.89 -22.33 40.48
N GLU A 198 33.78 -22.61 41.15
CA GLU A 198 32.72 -23.48 40.65
C GLU A 198 31.60 -22.61 40.11
N PHE A 199 31.37 -22.66 38.80
CA PHE A 199 30.23 -22.07 38.13
C PHE A 199 29.06 -23.05 38.15
N SER A 200 27.85 -22.56 38.38
CA SER A 200 26.62 -23.35 38.30
C SER A 200 25.52 -22.53 37.63
N LEU A 201 24.84 -23.15 36.67
CA LEU A 201 23.70 -22.60 35.93
C LEU A 201 22.50 -23.54 36.08
N VAL A 202 21.32 -23.00 36.38
CA VAL A 202 20.08 -23.74 36.61
C VAL A 202 18.97 -23.15 35.73
N GLU A 203 18.14 -24.01 35.15
CA GLU A 203 16.88 -23.60 34.52
C GLU A 203 15.82 -23.30 35.59
N VAL A 204 15.17 -22.15 35.49
CA VAL A 204 14.05 -21.75 36.34
C VAL A 204 12.75 -22.11 35.63
N TRP A 205 12.13 -23.21 36.07
CA TRP A 205 10.96 -23.81 35.44
C TRP A 205 9.68 -22.96 35.53
N ASP A 206 9.55 -22.17 36.59
CA ASP A 206 8.41 -21.29 36.87
C ASP A 206 8.91 -19.88 37.18
N LYS A 207 8.54 -18.90 36.34
CA LYS A 207 8.99 -17.51 36.44
C LYS A 207 8.35 -16.74 37.59
N TYR A 208 7.27 -17.24 38.19
CA TYR A 208 6.59 -16.60 39.32
C TYR A 208 7.20 -16.97 40.68
N ILE A 209 8.07 -17.98 40.70
CA ILE A 209 8.79 -18.39 41.90
C ILE A 209 10.12 -17.64 41.98
N ASP A 210 10.52 -17.25 43.19
CA ASP A 210 11.80 -16.60 43.43
C ASP A 210 12.97 -17.44 42.86
N PRO A 211 13.77 -16.89 41.92
CA PRO A 211 14.88 -17.62 41.30
C PRO A 211 15.92 -18.14 42.29
N GLN A 212 16.08 -17.49 43.45
CA GLN A 212 17.00 -17.96 44.49
C GLN A 212 16.49 -19.26 45.12
N ALA A 213 15.17 -19.39 45.35
CA ALA A 213 14.58 -20.61 45.89
C ALA A 213 14.70 -21.77 44.88
N ILE A 214 14.44 -21.51 43.60
CA ILE A 214 14.56 -22.52 42.53
C ILE A 214 16.01 -22.97 42.33
N PHE A 215 16.96 -22.04 42.36
CA PHE A 215 18.38 -22.35 42.25
C PHE A 215 18.86 -23.29 43.35
N LEU A 216 18.36 -23.13 44.58
CA LEU A 216 18.72 -24.00 45.71
C LEU A 216 18.01 -25.37 45.68
N ALA A 217 16.84 -25.45 45.03
CA ALA A 217 16.02 -26.66 44.98
C ALA A 217 16.26 -27.53 43.73
N SER A 218 16.85 -26.96 42.67
CA SER A 218 17.00 -27.63 41.38
C SER A 218 18.43 -28.13 41.13
N PRO A 219 18.60 -29.25 40.40
CA PRO A 219 19.93 -29.66 39.94
C PRO A 219 20.48 -28.66 38.90
N PRO A 220 21.81 -28.46 38.85
CA PRO A 220 22.43 -27.58 37.85
C PRO A 220 22.28 -28.17 36.44
N LEU A 221 21.83 -27.33 35.50
CA LEU A 221 21.87 -27.61 34.07
C LEU A 221 23.31 -27.70 33.57
N TYR A 222 24.18 -26.82 34.07
CA TYR A 222 25.61 -26.84 33.76
C TYR A 222 26.42 -26.46 34.98
N GLN A 223 27.53 -27.18 35.20
CA GLN A 223 28.44 -26.94 36.30
C GLN A 223 29.88 -27.19 35.83
N GLU A 224 30.78 -26.26 36.15
CA GLU A 224 32.18 -26.35 35.75
C GLU A 224 33.08 -25.74 36.82
N THR A 225 34.26 -26.33 37.04
CA THR A 225 35.30 -25.75 37.90
C THR A 225 36.40 -25.16 37.06
N THR A 226 36.77 -23.91 37.33
CA THR A 226 37.84 -23.19 36.62
C THR A 226 38.69 -22.35 37.57
N ILE A 227 39.92 -22.05 37.15
CA ILE A 227 40.79 -21.06 37.83
C ILE A 227 40.63 -19.66 37.23
N ASN A 228 39.97 -19.55 36.07
CA ASN A 228 39.73 -18.28 35.40
C ASN A 228 38.62 -17.52 36.10
N THR A 229 38.58 -16.21 35.90
CA THR A 229 37.53 -15.32 36.45
C THR A 229 36.41 -15.07 35.44
N SER A 230 36.35 -15.90 34.40
CA SER A 230 35.36 -15.84 33.34
C SER A 230 35.14 -17.24 32.75
N LEU A 231 33.93 -17.46 32.24
CA LEU A 231 33.52 -18.68 31.55
C LEU A 231 32.73 -18.32 30.30
N VAL A 232 33.06 -18.94 29.17
CA VAL A 232 32.33 -18.78 27.91
C VAL A 232 31.40 -19.98 27.74
N TYR A 233 30.10 -19.72 27.72
CA TYR A 233 29.06 -20.70 27.43
C TYR A 233 28.79 -20.70 25.92
N GLY A 234 29.32 -21.70 25.26
CA GLY A 234 29.37 -21.85 23.81
C GLY A 234 28.52 -23.00 23.26
N PRO A 235 28.69 -23.35 21.97
CA PRO A 235 27.88 -24.38 21.30
C PRO A 235 28.18 -25.83 21.74
N LEU A 236 29.20 -26.04 22.59
CA LEU A 236 29.54 -27.37 23.13
C LEU A 236 28.85 -27.65 24.47
N GLN A 237 28.30 -26.63 25.11
CA GLN A 237 27.53 -26.74 26.34
C GLN A 237 26.06 -27.12 26.03
N PRO A 238 25.27 -27.55 27.04
CA PRO A 238 23.85 -27.81 26.85
C PRO A 238 23.12 -26.63 26.20
N LEU A 239 22.18 -26.91 25.29
CA LEU A 239 21.43 -25.84 24.63
C LEU A 239 20.49 -25.15 25.64
N LEU A 240 20.50 -23.82 25.64
CA LEU A 240 19.52 -23.03 26.39
C LEU A 240 18.25 -22.89 25.55
N ILE A 241 17.08 -23.02 26.19
CA ILE A 241 15.78 -22.97 25.54
C ILE A 241 15.27 -21.52 25.56
N PRO A 242 14.99 -20.92 24.39
CA PRO A 242 14.31 -19.64 24.29
C PRO A 242 13.04 -19.52 25.12
N GLY A 243 12.82 -18.35 25.73
CA GLY A 243 11.66 -18.04 26.57
C GLY A 243 11.77 -18.52 28.03
N LYS A 244 12.87 -19.20 28.40
CA LYS A 244 13.14 -19.66 29.77
C LYS A 244 13.99 -18.66 30.56
N ARG A 245 13.92 -18.76 31.88
CA ARG A 245 14.78 -18.02 32.81
C ARG A 245 15.89 -18.92 33.32
N TYR A 246 17.09 -18.38 33.43
CA TYR A 246 18.25 -19.10 33.98
C TYR A 246 18.85 -18.33 35.14
N ALA A 247 19.20 -19.06 36.20
CA ALA A 247 19.86 -18.51 37.38
C ALA A 247 21.25 -19.11 37.49
N TRP A 248 22.23 -18.29 37.89
CA TRP A 248 23.62 -18.69 37.97
C TRP A 248 24.33 -18.14 39.21
N ARG A 249 25.35 -18.87 39.65
CA ARG A 249 26.16 -18.55 40.82
C ARG A 249 27.60 -18.99 40.60
N VAL A 250 28.52 -18.31 41.27
CA VAL A 250 29.93 -18.71 41.35
C VAL A 250 30.30 -18.95 42.80
N ARG A 251 30.93 -20.09 43.09
CA ARG A 251 31.49 -20.42 44.41
C ARG A 251 33.00 -20.41 44.35
N ALA A 252 33.65 -19.58 45.17
CA ALA A 252 35.10 -19.62 45.37
C ALA A 252 35.48 -20.58 46.49
N PHE A 253 36.46 -21.45 46.25
CA PHE A 253 36.97 -22.35 47.27
C PHE A 253 38.48 -22.51 47.11
N ALA A 254 39.18 -22.72 48.23
CA ALA A 254 40.62 -22.87 48.25
C ALA A 254 40.98 -24.32 48.57
N ASN A 255 41.88 -24.90 47.78
CA ASN A 255 42.37 -26.25 48.01
C ASN A 255 43.75 -26.22 48.66
N ASN A 256 43.91 -26.95 49.78
CA ASN A 256 45.21 -27.18 50.40
C ASN A 256 45.43 -28.70 50.53
N ASN A 257 46.43 -29.23 49.81
CA ASN A 257 46.76 -30.66 49.79
C ASN A 257 45.59 -31.60 49.46
N GLY A 258 44.63 -31.15 48.64
CA GLY A 258 43.48 -31.95 48.21
C GLY A 258 42.24 -31.81 49.10
N GLU A 259 42.30 -31.04 50.18
CA GLU A 259 41.15 -30.72 51.03
C GLU A 259 40.71 -29.26 50.87
N GLU A 260 39.39 -29.03 50.85
CA GLU A 260 38.79 -27.70 50.79
C GLU A 260 38.97 -26.99 52.13
N VAL A 261 39.52 -25.77 52.11
CA VAL A 261 39.70 -24.94 53.30
C VAL A 261 38.66 -23.83 53.32
N SER A 262 37.88 -23.76 54.41
CA SER A 262 36.86 -22.71 54.60
C SER A 262 37.51 -21.38 54.99
N VAL A 263 37.81 -20.56 53.98
CA VAL A 263 38.46 -19.24 54.12
C VAL A 263 37.62 -18.09 53.53
N PHE A 264 36.41 -18.40 53.07
CA PHE A 264 35.49 -17.47 52.44
C PHE A 264 34.19 -17.34 53.22
N ASN A 265 33.68 -16.11 53.31
CA ASN A 265 32.32 -15.85 53.73
C ASN A 265 31.30 -16.59 52.86
N ASN A 266 30.15 -16.95 53.44
CA ASN A 266 29.04 -17.62 52.74
C ASN A 266 29.45 -18.92 52.00
N ASN A 267 30.44 -19.65 52.54
CA ASN A 267 31.06 -20.82 51.89
C ASN A 267 31.56 -20.52 50.46
N GLY A 268 31.96 -19.27 50.20
CA GLY A 268 32.44 -18.80 48.91
C GLY A 268 31.37 -18.54 47.86
N ASN A 269 30.09 -18.78 48.18
CA ASN A 269 28.99 -18.55 47.27
C ASN A 269 28.76 -17.05 47.03
N SER A 270 28.78 -16.64 45.77
CA SER A 270 28.28 -15.33 45.35
C SER A 270 26.76 -15.23 45.58
N GLU A 271 26.24 -14.02 45.36
CA GLU A 271 24.82 -13.85 45.07
C GLU A 271 24.41 -14.66 43.83
N ILE A 272 23.10 -14.89 43.70
CA ILE A 272 22.53 -15.59 42.55
C ILE A 272 22.03 -14.50 41.60
N PHE A 273 22.67 -14.40 40.45
CA PHE A 273 22.16 -13.59 39.35
C PHE A 273 21.25 -14.45 38.48
N TRP A 274 20.31 -13.82 37.81
CA TRP A 274 19.49 -14.49 36.82
C TRP A 274 19.29 -13.64 35.57
N PHE A 275 19.00 -14.31 34.46
CA PHE A 275 18.66 -13.66 33.21
C PHE A 275 17.52 -14.41 32.50
N ASP A 276 16.73 -13.68 31.73
CA ASP A 276 15.77 -14.25 30.79
C ASP A 276 16.48 -14.53 29.47
N TYR A 277 16.40 -15.77 28.98
CA TYR A 277 16.95 -16.15 27.69
C TYR A 277 15.87 -16.01 26.63
N LEU A 278 15.98 -14.97 25.82
CA LEU A 278 15.00 -14.59 24.82
C LEU A 278 15.36 -15.27 23.50
N GLY A 279 14.38 -15.84 22.79
CA GLY A 279 14.61 -16.29 21.42
C GLY A 279 14.97 -15.10 20.54
N ASP A 280 15.75 -15.35 19.50
CA ASP A 280 15.97 -14.34 18.46
C ASP A 280 14.61 -14.01 17.83
N CYS A 281 14.25 -12.73 17.81
CA CYS A 281 12.96 -12.28 17.32
C CYS A 281 13.21 -11.25 16.23
N ASN A 282 13.10 -11.72 14.99
CA ASN A 282 13.33 -10.91 13.81
C ASN A 282 12.34 -9.74 13.79
N GLN A 283 12.81 -8.53 13.52
CA GLN A 283 11.89 -7.40 13.33
C GLN A 283 10.92 -7.70 12.18
N PRO A 284 9.64 -7.28 12.29
CA PRO A 284 8.73 -7.26 11.15
C PRO A 284 9.35 -6.49 9.98
N THR A 285 9.27 -7.04 8.77
CA THR A 285 9.85 -6.45 7.55
C THR A 285 8.75 -6.02 6.58
N GLY A 286 9.06 -5.22 5.56
CA GLY A 286 8.05 -4.77 4.59
C GLY A 286 6.90 -4.00 5.22
N VAL A 287 7.17 -3.29 6.32
CA VAL A 287 6.17 -2.46 6.99
C VAL A 287 5.71 -1.39 6.01
N SER A 288 4.42 -1.40 5.69
CA SER A 288 3.82 -0.51 4.71
C SER A 288 2.42 -0.12 5.14
N ILE A 289 1.97 1.01 4.63
CA ILE A 289 0.63 1.54 4.89
C ILE A 289 -0.20 1.52 3.63
N LYS A 290 -1.47 1.15 3.77
CA LYS A 290 -2.48 1.05 2.70
C LYS A 290 -3.82 1.52 3.25
N ASP A 291 -4.78 1.71 2.35
CA ASP A 291 -6.16 2.10 2.68
C ASP A 291 -6.21 3.30 3.64
N VAL A 292 -5.33 4.28 3.42
CA VAL A 292 -5.32 5.51 4.21
C VAL A 292 -6.56 6.30 3.86
N THR A 293 -7.30 6.71 4.88
CA THR A 293 -8.50 7.52 4.79
C THR A 293 -8.38 8.75 5.70
N ARG A 294 -9.45 9.53 5.89
CA ARG A 294 -9.48 10.62 6.88
C ARG A 294 -9.20 10.15 8.30
N THR A 295 -9.80 9.02 8.67
CA THR A 295 -9.77 8.52 10.05
C THR A 295 -9.17 7.14 10.17
N ASN A 296 -8.95 6.47 9.04
CA ASN A 296 -8.53 5.08 9.01
C ASN A 296 -7.20 4.92 8.27
N ALA A 297 -6.43 3.90 8.63
CA ALA A 297 -5.36 3.39 7.79
C ALA A 297 -5.07 1.93 8.12
N THR A 298 -4.75 1.13 7.11
CA THR A 298 -4.29 -0.24 7.26
C THR A 298 -2.77 -0.29 7.27
N ILE A 299 -2.20 -0.63 8.42
CA ILE A 299 -0.76 -0.89 8.55
C ILE A 299 -0.54 -2.38 8.35
N SER A 300 0.33 -2.76 7.41
CA SER A 300 0.66 -4.16 7.09
C SER A 300 2.16 -4.39 7.14
N TRP A 301 2.57 -5.62 7.43
CA TRP A 301 3.96 -6.03 7.50
C TRP A 301 4.12 -7.49 7.11
N THR A 302 5.35 -7.94 6.98
CA THR A 302 5.70 -9.36 6.82
C THR A 302 6.24 -9.89 8.14
N GLY A 303 5.49 -10.83 8.70
CA GLY A 303 5.85 -11.56 9.90
C GLY A 303 6.94 -12.62 9.71
N HIS A 304 7.66 -12.95 10.78
CA HIS A 304 8.45 -14.17 10.85
C HIS A 304 7.58 -15.30 11.44
N PRO A 305 7.77 -16.58 11.07
CA PRO A 305 7.01 -17.70 11.64
C PRO A 305 7.04 -17.81 13.17
N ASP A 306 8.04 -17.21 13.82
CA ASP A 306 8.18 -17.22 15.28
C ASP A 306 7.31 -16.17 15.98
N HIS A 307 6.67 -15.24 15.25
CA HIS A 307 5.77 -14.24 15.83
C HIS A 307 4.42 -14.86 16.20
N LEU A 308 3.98 -14.62 17.44
CA LEU A 308 2.70 -15.05 17.97
C LEU A 308 1.62 -13.97 17.79
N ASP A 309 1.99 -12.71 17.99
CA ASP A 309 1.16 -11.54 17.77
C ASP A 309 2.03 -10.30 17.52
N TYR A 310 1.37 -9.18 17.26
CA TYR A 310 2.00 -7.89 16.99
C TYR A 310 1.33 -6.78 17.76
N THR A 311 2.11 -5.84 18.27
CA THR A 311 1.62 -4.54 18.75
C THR A 311 2.08 -3.44 17.81
N VAL A 312 1.11 -2.69 17.27
CA VAL A 312 1.35 -1.47 16.49
C VAL A 312 1.29 -0.29 17.43
N TYR A 313 2.37 0.49 17.46
CA TYR A 313 2.42 1.78 18.14
C TYR A 313 2.23 2.90 17.13
N TYR A 314 1.39 3.89 17.45
CA TYR A 314 1.15 5.07 16.61
C TYR A 314 0.98 6.32 17.46
N ARG A 315 1.34 7.49 16.93
CA ARG A 315 1.17 8.79 17.59
C ARG A 315 1.10 9.93 16.58
N GLU A 316 0.46 11.03 16.95
CA GLU A 316 0.55 12.28 16.18
C GLU A 316 2.02 12.76 16.18
N GLN A 317 2.52 13.21 15.03
CA GLN A 317 3.91 13.64 14.88
C GLN A 317 4.23 14.79 15.85
N GLY A 318 5.30 14.63 16.63
CA GLY A 318 5.69 15.58 17.69
C GLY A 318 5.06 15.32 19.07
N SER A 319 4.15 14.36 19.21
CA SER A 319 3.63 13.91 20.51
C SER A 319 4.64 13.01 21.24
N GLU A 320 4.73 13.10 22.57
CA GLU A 320 5.52 12.15 23.37
C GLU A 320 4.73 10.86 23.71
N ARG A 321 3.42 10.86 23.49
CA ARG A 321 2.53 9.75 23.87
C ARG A 321 2.24 8.83 22.69
N TRP A 322 2.57 7.55 22.84
CA TRP A 322 2.21 6.48 21.90
C TRP A 322 0.90 5.80 22.30
N TYR A 323 0.04 5.59 21.31
CA TYR A 323 -1.11 4.69 21.37
C TYR A 323 -0.70 3.30 20.89
N GLN A 324 -1.41 2.25 21.29
CA GLN A 324 -1.07 0.88 20.93
C GLN A 324 -2.31 0.02 20.64
N LYS A 325 -2.25 -0.81 19.59
CA LYS A 325 -3.22 -1.89 19.32
C LYS A 325 -2.49 -3.20 19.05
N THR A 326 -3.07 -4.32 19.49
CA THR A 326 -2.49 -5.66 19.31
C THR A 326 -3.34 -6.49 18.36
N THR A 327 -2.69 -7.24 17.45
CA THR A 327 -3.34 -8.14 16.49
C THR A 327 -2.53 -9.42 16.31
N PRO A 328 -3.17 -10.59 16.13
CA PRO A 328 -2.47 -11.82 15.73
C PRO A 328 -2.23 -11.92 14.22
N ARG A 329 -2.70 -10.94 13.43
CA ARG A 329 -2.54 -10.91 11.97
C ARG A 329 -1.36 -10.03 11.58
N ASP A 330 -0.80 -10.25 10.39
CA ASP A 330 0.29 -9.43 9.84
C ASP A 330 -0.18 -8.06 9.29
N TYR A 331 -1.38 -7.62 9.69
CA TYR A 331 -1.94 -6.31 9.38
C TYR A 331 -2.95 -5.88 10.46
N ILE A 332 -3.17 -4.57 10.55
CA ILE A 332 -4.24 -3.99 11.36
C ILE A 332 -4.77 -2.70 10.71
N THR A 333 -6.09 -2.54 10.72
CA THR A 333 -6.74 -1.27 10.38
C THR A 333 -7.02 -0.51 11.67
N ILE A 334 -6.53 0.72 11.74
CA ILE A 334 -6.76 1.65 12.86
C ILE A 334 -7.68 2.74 12.34
N ASP A 335 -8.76 3.00 13.06
CA ASP A 335 -9.94 3.77 12.66
C ASP A 335 -10.23 4.98 13.56
N GLU A 336 -9.18 5.52 14.18
CA GLU A 336 -9.28 6.56 15.20
C GLU A 336 -8.28 7.71 14.98
N PHE A 337 -7.82 7.86 13.74
CA PHE A 337 -6.96 8.97 13.37
C PHE A 337 -7.79 10.24 13.15
N LYS A 338 -7.14 11.39 13.33
CA LYS A 338 -7.71 12.68 12.94
C LYS A 338 -7.42 12.93 11.47
N GLU A 339 -8.33 13.58 10.77
CA GLU A 339 -8.14 13.99 9.37
C GLU A 339 -6.92 14.92 9.22
N ASN A 340 -6.31 14.89 8.03
CA ASN A 340 -5.16 15.72 7.64
C ASN A 340 -4.03 15.80 8.69
N THR A 341 -3.75 14.70 9.37
CA THR A 341 -2.80 14.68 10.50
C THR A 341 -1.68 13.69 10.21
N VAL A 342 -0.44 14.09 10.47
CA VAL A 342 0.72 13.19 10.32
C VAL A 342 0.82 12.31 11.55
N TYR A 343 0.84 11.01 11.33
CA TYR A 343 1.08 10.01 12.36
C TYR A 343 2.42 9.31 12.13
N GLU A 344 3.17 9.13 13.20
CA GLU A 344 4.31 8.21 13.25
C GLU A 344 3.82 6.86 13.76
N TYR A 345 4.29 5.77 13.15
CA TYR A 345 3.95 4.42 13.55
C TYR A 345 5.15 3.47 13.51
N LYS A 346 5.07 2.39 14.29
CA LYS A 346 6.03 1.28 14.28
C LYS A 346 5.35 -0.01 14.73
N VAL A 347 5.86 -1.14 14.26
CA VAL A 347 5.30 -2.47 14.52
C VAL A 347 6.27 -3.26 15.39
N LYS A 348 5.75 -3.86 16.44
CA LYS A 348 6.49 -4.74 17.36
C LYS A 348 5.93 -6.16 17.27
N GLY A 349 6.69 -7.09 16.69
CA GLY A 349 6.34 -8.52 16.67
C GLY A 349 6.79 -9.21 17.94
N HIS A 350 5.93 -10.01 18.56
CA HIS A 350 6.23 -10.76 19.78
C HIS A 350 6.45 -12.22 19.46
N CYS A 351 7.61 -12.77 19.81
CA CYS A 351 7.91 -14.19 19.60
C CYS A 351 7.66 -15.04 20.85
N THR A 352 8.20 -14.60 21.98
CA THR A 352 8.04 -15.26 23.29
C THR A 352 7.91 -14.20 24.37
N GLU A 353 7.48 -14.57 25.58
CA GLU A 353 7.31 -13.62 26.68
C GLU A 353 8.59 -12.81 26.94
N GLY A 354 8.55 -11.51 26.58
CA GLY A 354 9.68 -10.58 26.70
C GLY A 354 10.58 -10.47 25.46
N SER A 355 10.45 -11.36 24.47
CA SER A 355 11.19 -11.29 23.20
C SER A 355 10.35 -10.68 22.09
N TYR A 356 10.90 -9.64 21.45
CA TYR A 356 10.24 -8.91 20.38
C TYR A 356 11.24 -8.33 19.38
N GLY A 357 10.80 -8.20 18.14
CA GLY A 357 11.45 -7.42 17.09
C GLY A 357 10.63 -6.16 16.82
N GLU A 358 11.26 -4.98 16.82
CA GLU A 358 10.58 -3.71 16.54
C GLU A 358 11.08 -3.13 15.21
N SER A 359 10.15 -2.71 14.36
CA SER A 359 10.47 -2.05 13.10
C SER A 359 11.03 -0.64 13.31
N VAL A 360 11.60 -0.07 12.26
CA VAL A 360 11.86 1.38 12.22
C VAL A 360 10.56 2.17 12.35
N VAL A 361 10.66 3.39 12.88
CA VAL A 361 9.55 4.36 12.88
C VAL A 361 9.39 4.88 11.46
N ASP A 362 8.16 4.82 10.97
CA ASP A 362 7.75 5.42 9.71
C ASP A 362 6.59 6.39 9.94
N SER A 363 6.25 7.19 8.94
CA SER A 363 5.18 8.18 9.06
C SER A 363 4.27 8.22 7.84
N PHE A 364 3.01 8.52 8.08
CA PHE A 364 2.03 8.77 7.04
C PHE A 364 1.13 9.94 7.45
N ARG A 365 0.43 10.51 6.47
CA ARG A 365 -0.57 11.56 6.70
C ARG A 365 -1.94 10.99 6.37
N THR A 366 -2.88 11.08 7.31
CA THR A 366 -4.30 10.82 7.01
C THR A 366 -4.86 11.83 6.03
N LEU A 367 -5.83 11.41 5.26
CA LEU A 367 -6.37 12.23 4.18
C LEU A 367 -7.26 13.35 4.73
N THR A 368 -7.46 14.40 3.93
CA THR A 368 -8.58 15.32 4.13
C THR A 368 -9.86 14.64 3.65
N GLU A 369 -11.02 15.22 3.96
CA GLU A 369 -12.30 14.84 3.36
C GLU A 369 -12.21 14.75 1.84
N GLU A 370 -11.59 15.74 1.24
CA GLU A 370 -11.36 15.82 -0.20
C GLU A 370 -10.40 14.71 -0.67
N LEU A 371 -9.26 14.44 -0.01
CA LEU A 371 -8.26 13.46 -0.47
C LEU A 371 -8.69 11.98 -0.32
N GLU A 372 -9.58 11.64 0.61
CA GLU A 372 -10.13 10.28 0.74
C GLU A 372 -10.96 9.88 -0.50
N GLU A 373 -11.63 10.85 -1.11
CA GLU A 373 -12.34 10.67 -2.38
C GLU A 373 -11.37 10.43 -3.55
N TYR A 374 -10.13 10.96 -3.50
CA TYR A 374 -9.09 10.73 -4.51
C TYR A 374 -8.36 9.38 -4.38
N THR A 375 -8.14 8.86 -3.17
CA THR A 375 -7.27 7.67 -2.94
C THR A 375 -7.98 6.36 -3.29
N ALA A 376 -9.30 6.39 -3.44
CA ALA A 376 -10.10 5.30 -4.01
C ALA A 376 -9.84 5.05 -5.52
N CYS A 377 -8.96 5.83 -6.17
CA CYS A 377 -8.69 5.79 -7.61
C CYS A 377 -7.30 5.23 -8.02
N GLY A 378 -6.46 4.74 -7.09
CA GLY A 378 -5.33 3.84 -7.40
C GLY A 378 -4.15 4.34 -8.25
N ILE A 379 -4.10 5.60 -8.69
CA ILE A 379 -3.01 6.14 -9.53
C ILE A 379 -1.85 6.63 -8.66
N GLN A 380 -0.62 6.16 -8.92
CA GLN A 380 0.59 6.80 -8.40
C GLN A 380 1.10 7.79 -9.46
N PRO A 381 1.02 9.12 -9.23
CA PRO A 381 1.46 10.09 -10.23
C PRO A 381 2.99 10.08 -10.37
N ASP A 382 3.46 10.27 -11.61
CA ASP A 382 4.88 10.53 -11.88
C ASP A 382 5.34 11.78 -11.11
N PRO A 383 6.63 11.88 -10.73
CA PRO A 383 7.13 13.00 -9.95
C PRO A 383 7.13 14.28 -10.80
N VAL A 384 6.07 15.07 -10.70
CA VAL A 384 5.98 16.42 -11.27
C VAL A 384 7.05 17.29 -10.61
N ASP A 385 7.98 17.82 -11.40
CA ASP A 385 8.99 18.78 -10.90
C ASP A 385 8.31 20.11 -10.56
N LEU A 386 8.09 20.31 -9.26
CA LEU A 386 7.57 21.54 -8.63
C LEU A 386 8.68 22.34 -7.92
N SER A 387 9.93 22.25 -8.38
CA SER A 387 11.05 22.98 -7.77
C SER A 387 10.88 24.51 -7.78
N ASN A 388 10.13 25.06 -8.75
CA ASN A 388 9.74 26.46 -8.76
C ASN A 388 8.53 26.73 -7.85
N GLN A 389 8.73 27.63 -6.89
CA GLN A 389 7.73 28.04 -5.89
C GLN A 389 7.37 29.53 -6.00
N GLU A 390 7.83 30.24 -7.04
CA GLU A 390 7.50 31.64 -7.28
C GLU A 390 6.07 31.74 -7.83
N LEU A 391 5.18 32.40 -7.08
CA LEU A 391 3.75 32.46 -7.41
C LEU A 391 3.45 33.45 -8.54
N LEU A 392 2.57 33.04 -9.44
CA LEU A 392 1.97 33.85 -10.48
C LEU A 392 1.01 34.88 -9.85
N THR A 393 1.15 36.15 -10.24
CA THR A 393 0.38 37.25 -9.66
C THR A 393 -0.99 37.44 -10.30
N GLU A 394 -1.11 37.19 -11.61
CA GLU A 394 -2.31 37.40 -12.43
C GLU A 394 -2.48 36.19 -13.38
N LEU A 395 -3.72 35.71 -13.54
CA LEU A 395 -4.11 34.63 -14.46
C LEU A 395 -5.31 35.18 -15.27
N PHE A 396 -5.27 35.00 -16.58
CA PHE A 396 -6.29 35.51 -17.51
C PHE A 396 -7.16 34.39 -18.06
N VAL A 397 -8.33 34.75 -18.58
CA VAL A 397 -9.16 33.84 -19.39
C VAL A 397 -8.33 33.39 -20.60
N ASN A 398 -8.43 32.10 -20.96
CA ASN A 398 -7.66 31.36 -21.96
C ASN A 398 -6.20 31.04 -21.62
N ASP A 399 -5.70 31.45 -20.46
CA ASP A 399 -4.42 30.93 -20.00
C ASP A 399 -4.49 29.41 -19.79
N VAL A 400 -3.37 28.74 -20.05
CA VAL A 400 -3.24 27.30 -19.84
C VAL A 400 -2.24 27.06 -18.72
N PHE A 401 -2.68 26.42 -17.64
CA PHE A 401 -1.81 25.97 -16.57
C PHE A 401 -1.90 24.45 -16.40
N THR A 402 -0.84 23.82 -15.90
CA THR A 402 -0.80 22.36 -15.73
C THR A 402 -1.09 21.97 -14.28
N ALA A 403 -2.09 21.11 -14.09
CA ALA A 403 -2.34 20.41 -12.84
C ALA A 403 -1.78 18.99 -12.95
N GLY A 404 -0.52 18.80 -12.54
CA GLY A 404 0.24 17.59 -12.86
C GLY A 404 0.57 17.52 -14.36
N ASP A 405 0.18 16.43 -15.02
CA ASP A 405 0.36 16.24 -16.48
C ASP A 405 -0.81 16.79 -17.32
N PHE A 406 -1.85 17.33 -16.69
CA PHE A 406 -3.07 17.77 -17.35
C PHE A 406 -3.05 19.28 -17.62
N PRO A 407 -3.14 19.72 -18.90
CA PRO A 407 -3.34 21.13 -19.21
C PRO A 407 -4.80 21.53 -18.91
N VAL A 408 -4.96 22.60 -18.14
CA VAL A 408 -6.24 23.20 -17.77
C VAL A 408 -6.37 24.51 -18.54
N TYR A 409 -7.39 24.62 -19.38
CA TYR A 409 -7.74 25.80 -20.16
C TYR A 409 -8.74 26.65 -19.36
N VAL A 410 -8.35 27.86 -19.00
CA VAL A 410 -9.18 28.76 -18.17
C VAL A 410 -10.32 29.38 -19.00
N LYS A 411 -11.57 29.18 -18.59
CA LYS A 411 -12.78 29.80 -19.18
C LYS A 411 -13.25 31.01 -18.38
N GLU A 412 -13.18 30.93 -17.04
CA GLU A 412 -13.46 32.04 -16.14
C GLU A 412 -12.40 32.09 -15.06
N VAL A 413 -11.99 33.28 -14.62
CA VAL A 413 -11.06 33.42 -13.50
C VAL A 413 -11.22 34.74 -12.76
N SER A 414 -11.05 34.67 -11.45
CA SER A 414 -10.99 35.80 -10.54
C SER A 414 -9.92 35.58 -9.47
N GLY A 415 -9.33 36.66 -8.97
CA GLY A 415 -8.35 36.62 -7.87
C GLY A 415 -6.97 37.17 -8.23
N THR A 416 -6.07 37.18 -7.27
CA THR A 416 -4.69 37.70 -7.40
C THR A 416 -3.78 36.90 -6.47
N ASN A 417 -2.71 36.31 -7.01
CA ASN A 417 -1.85 35.28 -6.35
C ASN A 417 -2.56 33.97 -5.95
N SER A 418 -3.89 33.96 -5.99
CA SER A 418 -4.78 32.85 -5.70
C SER A 418 -5.98 33.03 -6.61
N PHE A 419 -6.32 32.00 -7.36
CA PHE A 419 -7.27 32.06 -8.47
C PHE A 419 -8.46 31.15 -8.21
N THR A 420 -9.64 31.64 -8.55
CA THR A 420 -10.89 30.90 -8.52
C THR A 420 -11.60 31.12 -9.84
N GLY A 421 -12.06 30.04 -10.45
CA GLY A 421 -12.52 30.08 -11.82
C GLY A 421 -13.02 28.73 -12.34
N GLU A 422 -13.38 28.73 -13.61
CA GLU A 422 -13.86 27.58 -14.35
C GLU A 422 -13.02 27.41 -15.61
N GLY A 423 -13.02 26.21 -16.17
CA GLY A 423 -12.19 25.84 -17.30
C GLY A 423 -12.54 24.46 -17.83
N TYR A 424 -11.69 23.94 -18.69
CA TYR A 424 -11.78 22.55 -19.12
C TYR A 424 -10.38 21.92 -19.21
N ILE A 425 -10.33 20.60 -19.05
CA ILE A 425 -9.13 19.81 -19.33
C ILE A 425 -9.30 19.19 -20.71
N SER A 426 -8.32 19.35 -21.58
CA SER A 426 -8.19 18.59 -22.83
C SER A 426 -6.95 17.70 -22.73
N THR A 427 -7.04 16.45 -23.19
CA THR A 427 -5.88 15.55 -23.24
C THR A 427 -5.64 15.12 -24.68
N PRO A 428 -4.39 15.09 -25.15
CA PRO A 428 -4.12 14.77 -26.56
C PRO A 428 -4.49 13.33 -26.98
N TRP A 429 -4.79 12.43 -26.03
CA TRP A 429 -5.27 11.06 -26.29
C TRP A 429 -6.80 10.91 -26.23
N LEU A 430 -7.53 11.92 -25.72
CA LEU A 430 -8.98 12.04 -25.76
C LEU A 430 -9.36 13.20 -26.68
N ALA A 431 -8.83 13.19 -27.91
CA ALA A 431 -8.98 14.20 -28.97
C ALA A 431 -10.30 15.00 -29.08
N THR A 432 -11.40 14.61 -28.45
CA THR A 432 -12.72 15.25 -28.52
C THR A 432 -13.40 15.44 -27.16
N VAL A 433 -12.76 15.12 -26.03
CA VAL A 433 -13.38 15.22 -24.69
C VAL A 433 -12.84 16.42 -23.93
N ARG A 434 -13.64 17.49 -23.85
CA ARG A 434 -13.41 18.64 -22.97
C ARG A 434 -14.06 18.36 -21.62
N ILE A 435 -13.26 18.10 -20.60
CA ILE A 435 -13.79 17.79 -19.25
C ILE A 435 -13.95 19.12 -18.49
N PRO A 436 -15.17 19.58 -18.19
CA PRO A 436 -15.37 20.82 -17.48
C PRO A 436 -14.83 20.70 -16.05
N VAL A 437 -14.13 21.75 -15.63
CA VAL A 437 -13.50 21.84 -14.32
C VAL A 437 -13.76 23.18 -13.67
N LYS A 438 -13.84 23.15 -12.35
CA LYS A 438 -13.87 24.31 -11.48
C LYS A 438 -12.66 24.26 -10.57
N PHE A 439 -12.07 25.41 -10.30
CA PHE A 439 -10.96 25.54 -9.37
C PHE A 439 -11.22 26.69 -8.42
N GLU A 440 -10.94 26.48 -7.14
CA GLU A 440 -11.15 27.50 -6.12
C GLU A 440 -9.87 27.68 -5.30
N ASN A 441 -9.45 28.93 -5.15
CA ASN A 441 -8.27 29.33 -4.37
C ASN A 441 -6.97 28.60 -4.76
N ILE A 442 -6.79 28.30 -6.05
CA ILE A 442 -5.57 27.67 -6.54
C ILE A 442 -4.42 28.67 -6.62
N LYS A 443 -3.20 28.19 -6.41
CA LYS A 443 -1.99 28.96 -6.68
C LYS A 443 -1.20 28.29 -7.79
N ILE A 444 -0.82 29.11 -8.75
CA ILE A 444 -0.05 28.71 -9.92
C ILE A 444 1.32 29.38 -9.78
N ASN A 445 2.40 28.69 -10.13
CA ASN A 445 3.72 29.29 -10.17
C ASN A 445 3.99 30.00 -11.51
N THR A 446 5.12 30.70 -11.62
CA THR A 446 5.51 31.41 -12.84
C THR A 446 5.80 30.50 -14.06
N ASP A 447 5.89 29.19 -13.86
CA ASP A 447 5.99 28.19 -14.94
C ASP A 447 4.61 27.66 -15.39
N MET A 448 3.51 28.31 -14.99
CA MET A 448 2.13 27.89 -15.25
C MET A 448 1.81 26.50 -14.68
N LYS A 449 2.41 26.14 -13.54
CA LYS A 449 2.11 24.87 -12.84
C LYS A 449 1.32 25.11 -11.56
N LEU A 450 0.30 24.29 -11.33
CA LEU A 450 -0.43 24.26 -10.07
C LEU A 450 0.51 23.84 -8.93
N VAL A 451 0.66 24.70 -7.93
CA VAL A 451 1.52 24.44 -6.76
C VAL A 451 0.75 24.33 -5.45
N ASP A 452 -0.51 24.79 -5.41
CA ASP A 452 -1.39 24.72 -4.24
C ASP A 452 -2.86 24.79 -4.68
N GLY A 453 -3.75 24.10 -3.98
CA GLY A 453 -5.18 23.97 -4.34
C GLY A 453 -5.47 22.84 -5.33
N PHE A 454 -6.74 22.72 -5.73
CA PHE A 454 -7.24 21.64 -6.58
C PHE A 454 -8.10 22.16 -7.74
N VAL A 455 -8.04 21.42 -8.85
CA VAL A 455 -8.92 21.59 -10.00
C VAL A 455 -9.87 20.39 -9.97
N VAL A 456 -11.17 20.63 -9.88
CA VAL A 456 -12.20 19.62 -9.65
C VAL A 456 -13.12 19.56 -10.86
N THR A 457 -13.45 18.37 -11.33
CA THR A 457 -14.42 18.20 -12.42
C THR A 457 -15.84 18.47 -11.93
N THR A 458 -16.70 19.04 -12.77
CA THR A 458 -18.08 19.41 -12.39
C THR A 458 -19.11 18.28 -12.57
N TYR A 459 -18.68 17.02 -12.66
CA TYR A 459 -19.52 15.85 -12.99
C TYR A 459 -20.35 15.30 -11.81
N ASP A 460 -21.67 15.12 -12.00
CA ASP A 460 -22.62 14.41 -11.09
C ASP A 460 -23.21 13.16 -11.81
N PRO A 461 -23.43 12.00 -11.17
CA PRO A 461 -24.10 10.85 -11.82
C PRO A 461 -25.64 10.93 -11.93
N ASN A 462 -26.33 11.81 -11.19
CA ASN A 462 -27.82 11.85 -11.14
C ASN A 462 -28.45 13.22 -11.45
N TRP A 463 -27.65 14.27 -11.69
CA TRP A 463 -28.04 15.60 -12.19
C TRP A 463 -29.42 16.14 -11.73
N GLY A 464 -29.66 16.12 -10.42
CA GLY A 464 -30.92 16.61 -9.86
C GLY A 464 -30.94 18.10 -9.53
N SER A 465 -29.81 18.82 -9.61
CA SER A 465 -29.70 20.18 -9.01
C SER A 465 -28.62 21.09 -9.63
N ILE A 466 -28.41 21.04 -10.94
CA ILE A 466 -27.70 22.10 -11.69
C ILE A 466 -28.67 22.64 -12.74
N VAL A 467 -28.71 23.97 -12.87
CA VAL A 467 -29.83 24.73 -13.44
C VAL A 467 -29.68 25.01 -14.95
N ASP A 468 -28.58 24.60 -15.59
CA ASP A 468 -28.46 24.62 -17.06
C ASP A 468 -27.98 23.23 -17.50
N ALA A 469 -28.85 22.50 -18.19
CA ALA A 469 -28.79 21.05 -18.34
C ALA A 469 -28.52 20.58 -19.78
N ASP A 470 -28.49 21.47 -20.77
CA ASP A 470 -28.36 21.07 -22.17
C ASP A 470 -26.86 20.89 -22.55
N ASP A 471 -26.01 21.88 -22.29
CA ASP A 471 -24.55 21.87 -22.61
C ASP A 471 -23.77 20.73 -21.90
N ILE A 472 -24.27 20.27 -20.75
CA ILE A 472 -23.58 19.27 -19.91
C ILE A 472 -24.04 17.84 -20.22
N ILE A 473 -25.21 17.67 -20.85
CA ILE A 473 -25.69 16.36 -21.31
C ILE A 473 -24.86 15.91 -22.52
N GLU A 474 -24.59 16.79 -23.48
CA GLU A 474 -23.80 16.50 -24.69
C GLU A 474 -22.38 16.01 -24.36
N VAL A 475 -21.71 16.61 -23.37
CA VAL A 475 -20.39 16.17 -22.90
C VAL A 475 -20.39 14.71 -22.41
N VAL A 476 -21.51 14.22 -21.86
CA VAL A 476 -21.63 12.87 -21.28
C VAL A 476 -22.17 11.86 -22.30
N THR A 477 -23.14 12.23 -23.14
CA THR A 477 -23.76 11.32 -24.12
C THR A 477 -23.10 11.33 -25.48
N GLY A 478 -22.30 12.35 -25.77
CA GLY A 478 -21.83 12.73 -27.10
C GLY A 478 -22.70 13.87 -27.62
N ASP A 479 -22.07 14.79 -28.33
CA ASP A 479 -22.73 15.82 -29.13
C ASP A 479 -23.66 15.11 -30.14
N ASP A 480 -24.94 15.47 -30.12
CA ASP A 480 -25.95 14.88 -30.99
C ASP A 480 -26.08 15.64 -32.33
N GLY A 481 -25.19 16.60 -32.59
CA GLY A 481 -25.06 17.37 -33.82
C GLY A 481 -26.24 18.31 -34.08
N ASP A 482 -26.99 18.68 -33.04
CA ASP A 482 -28.02 19.71 -33.11
C ASP A 482 -27.39 21.08 -33.41
N ILE A 483 -28.09 21.89 -34.21
CA ILE A 483 -27.58 23.17 -34.71
C ILE A 483 -28.52 24.27 -34.24
N ASP A 484 -27.96 25.25 -33.54
CA ASP A 484 -28.73 26.35 -33.00
C ASP A 484 -28.95 27.47 -34.02
N VAL A 485 -30.14 28.09 -34.00
CA VAL A 485 -30.51 29.15 -34.96
C VAL A 485 -30.90 30.43 -34.24
N ILE A 486 -30.10 31.48 -34.40
CA ILE A 486 -30.29 32.77 -33.75
C ILE A 486 -30.67 33.83 -34.79
N ASN A 487 -31.81 34.49 -34.58
CA ASN A 487 -32.24 35.60 -35.43
C ASN A 487 -31.66 36.93 -34.92
N VAL A 488 -31.03 37.70 -35.80
CA VAL A 488 -30.44 39.01 -35.53
C VAL A 488 -31.29 40.09 -36.21
N ASP A 489 -31.80 41.04 -35.42
CA ASP A 489 -32.76 42.06 -35.89
C ASP A 489 -32.18 43.07 -36.91
N ASN A 490 -30.84 43.13 -37.05
CA ASN A 490 -30.11 44.04 -37.95
C ASN A 490 -29.30 43.26 -38.98
N ASP A 491 -29.02 43.89 -40.12
CA ASP A 491 -28.16 43.38 -41.19
C ASP A 491 -26.75 43.10 -40.62
N ILE A 492 -26.24 41.89 -40.81
CA ILE A 492 -24.90 41.49 -40.35
C ILE A 492 -23.88 41.84 -41.43
N VAL A 493 -22.80 42.52 -41.06
CA VAL A 493 -21.69 42.86 -41.96
C VAL A 493 -20.56 41.85 -41.85
N ASP A 494 -20.27 41.40 -40.63
CA ASP A 494 -19.19 40.45 -40.36
C ASP A 494 -19.44 39.71 -39.03
N ILE A 495 -18.83 38.54 -38.90
CA ILE A 495 -18.77 37.80 -37.64
C ILE A 495 -17.31 37.41 -37.39
N GLU A 496 -16.77 37.87 -36.27
CA GLU A 496 -15.41 37.56 -35.83
C GLU A 496 -15.45 36.64 -34.61
N VAL A 497 -14.72 35.52 -34.68
CA VAL A 497 -14.47 34.66 -33.51
C VAL A 497 -13.19 35.15 -32.85
N ASN A 498 -13.31 35.61 -31.61
CA ASN A 498 -12.20 36.19 -30.86
C ASN A 498 -11.25 35.10 -30.33
N ASP A 499 -10.01 35.48 -30.02
CA ASP A 499 -9.02 34.59 -29.37
C ASP A 499 -9.51 34.04 -28.02
N ASP A 500 -10.52 34.68 -27.41
CA ASP A 500 -11.17 34.22 -26.17
C ASP A 500 -12.39 33.31 -26.37
N GLY A 501 -12.66 32.91 -27.61
CA GLY A 501 -13.77 32.04 -27.98
C GLY A 501 -15.13 32.72 -28.01
N THR A 502 -15.23 34.03 -27.76
CA THR A 502 -16.49 34.77 -27.94
C THR A 502 -16.73 35.12 -29.41
N ILE A 503 -18.01 35.21 -29.79
CA ILE A 503 -18.43 35.57 -31.14
C ILE A 503 -18.84 37.04 -31.15
N THR A 504 -18.19 37.86 -31.98
CA THR A 504 -18.54 39.26 -32.19
C THR A 504 -19.28 39.42 -33.50
N ILE A 505 -20.56 39.78 -33.42
CA ILE A 505 -21.40 40.08 -34.58
C ILE A 505 -21.37 41.58 -34.82
N ILE A 506 -20.92 41.98 -36.02
CA ILE A 506 -20.81 43.38 -36.43
C ILE A 506 -21.99 43.70 -37.33
N THR A 507 -22.89 44.58 -36.91
CA THR A 507 -24.09 44.95 -37.67
C THR A 507 -23.87 46.22 -38.51
N ALA A 508 -24.71 46.42 -39.54
CA ALA A 508 -24.57 47.51 -40.51
C ALA A 508 -24.70 48.93 -39.92
N ASP A 509 -25.32 49.07 -38.74
CA ASP A 509 -25.39 50.32 -37.98
C ASP A 509 -24.14 50.57 -37.10
N GLY A 510 -23.16 49.66 -37.14
CA GLY A 510 -21.89 49.73 -36.41
C GLY A 510 -21.99 49.28 -34.95
N GLN A 511 -23.04 48.54 -34.59
CA GLN A 511 -23.16 47.91 -33.28
C GLN A 511 -22.40 46.58 -33.26
N GLU A 512 -21.74 46.29 -32.14
CA GLU A 512 -21.10 45.00 -31.87
C GLU A 512 -21.97 44.25 -30.85
N ILE A 513 -22.38 43.03 -31.21
CA ILE A 513 -23.11 42.12 -30.33
C ILE A 513 -22.17 40.96 -30.00
N ILE A 514 -21.78 40.84 -28.74
CA ILE A 514 -20.90 39.77 -28.25
C ILE A 514 -21.77 38.64 -27.70
N GLN A 515 -21.55 37.43 -28.21
CA GLN A 515 -22.19 36.21 -27.73
C GLN A 515 -21.14 35.22 -27.20
N PRO A 516 -21.52 34.34 -26.26
CA PRO A 516 -20.72 33.15 -25.96
C PRO A 516 -20.48 32.37 -27.26
N GLY A 517 -19.28 31.83 -27.44
CA GLY A 517 -19.02 30.84 -28.49
C GLY A 517 -18.72 29.47 -27.89
N GLY A 518 -18.47 28.50 -28.76
CA GLY A 518 -18.27 27.10 -28.36
C GLY A 518 -19.41 26.15 -28.70
N GLU A 519 -20.37 26.60 -29.51
CA GLU A 519 -21.47 25.78 -30.07
C GLU A 519 -21.58 26.04 -31.57
N ASP A 520 -22.11 25.06 -32.29
CA ASP A 520 -22.40 25.17 -33.73
C ASP A 520 -23.70 25.98 -33.94
N VAL A 521 -23.57 27.22 -34.44
CA VAL A 521 -24.67 28.19 -34.50
C VAL A 521 -24.86 28.77 -35.91
N ILE A 522 -26.11 28.98 -36.31
CA ILE A 522 -26.51 29.74 -37.49
C ILE A 522 -27.13 31.07 -37.07
N TYR A 523 -26.49 32.17 -37.45
CA TYR A 523 -27.07 33.51 -37.35
C TYR A 523 -27.85 33.85 -38.62
N VAL A 524 -29.09 34.28 -38.47
CA VAL A 524 -29.95 34.75 -39.57
C VAL A 524 -30.23 36.22 -39.37
N ASP A 525 -29.78 37.06 -40.31
CA ASP A 525 -30.02 38.50 -40.24
C ASP A 525 -31.41 38.90 -40.76
N ASN A 526 -31.76 40.18 -40.64
CA ASN A 526 -33.06 40.69 -41.06
C ASN A 526 -33.28 40.71 -42.60
N THR A 527 -32.21 40.57 -43.38
CA THR A 527 -32.24 40.51 -44.85
C THR A 527 -32.44 39.07 -45.34
N GLY A 528 -32.25 38.11 -44.42
CA GLY A 528 -32.31 36.68 -44.67
C GLY A 528 -30.93 36.06 -44.90
N GLU A 529 -29.84 36.83 -44.82
CA GLU A 529 -28.48 36.33 -44.96
C GLU A 529 -28.11 35.45 -43.76
N THR A 530 -27.42 34.34 -44.03
CA THR A 530 -27.09 33.33 -43.02
C THR A 530 -25.59 33.23 -42.81
N TRP A 531 -25.18 33.22 -41.55
CA TRP A 531 -23.79 33.06 -41.12
C TRP A 531 -23.69 31.84 -40.21
N GLN A 532 -22.99 30.81 -40.66
CA GLN A 532 -22.74 29.59 -39.90
C GLN A 532 -21.42 29.78 -39.16
N VAL A 533 -21.40 29.56 -37.85
CA VAL A 533 -20.21 29.63 -37.00
C VAL A 533 -20.05 28.27 -36.34
N GLY A 534 -18.94 27.59 -36.64
CA GLY A 534 -18.61 26.31 -36.02
C GLY A 534 -17.96 26.48 -34.64
N GLU A 535 -18.04 25.45 -33.80
CA GLU A 535 -17.36 25.41 -32.48
C GLU A 535 -15.84 25.67 -32.59
N ASP A 536 -15.21 25.24 -33.70
CA ASP A 536 -13.80 25.46 -34.00
C ASP A 536 -13.47 26.90 -34.45
N GLY A 537 -14.47 27.78 -34.47
CA GLY A 537 -14.36 29.17 -34.87
C GLY A 537 -14.44 29.38 -36.39
N THR A 538 -14.78 28.35 -37.17
CA THR A 538 -14.97 28.52 -38.61
C THR A 538 -16.23 29.32 -38.92
N VAL A 539 -16.07 30.42 -39.67
CA VAL A 539 -17.20 31.27 -40.10
C VAL A 539 -17.48 31.06 -41.58
N THR A 540 -18.70 30.66 -41.89
CA THR A 540 -19.14 30.33 -43.25
C THR A 540 -20.40 31.10 -43.62
N GLN A 541 -20.30 31.97 -44.63
CA GLN A 541 -21.45 32.73 -45.15
C GLN A 541 -22.24 31.94 -46.18
N GLY A 542 -23.57 31.94 -46.07
CA GLY A 542 -24.51 31.28 -46.96
C GLY A 542 -25.67 32.20 -47.38
N GLU A 543 -26.14 32.05 -48.62
CA GLU A 543 -27.33 32.75 -49.11
C GLU A 543 -28.61 32.02 -48.70
N GLN A 544 -29.67 32.76 -48.34
CA GLN A 544 -30.99 32.17 -48.13
C GLN A 544 -31.56 31.59 -49.43
N ALA A 545 -32.10 30.38 -49.35
CA ALA A 545 -32.90 29.82 -50.42
C ALA A 545 -34.28 30.49 -50.48
N GLU A 546 -34.88 30.48 -51.68
CA GLU A 546 -36.25 30.94 -51.86
C GLU A 546 -37.21 30.17 -50.92
N GLY A 547 -38.10 30.91 -50.24
CA GLY A 547 -39.01 30.35 -49.24
C GLY A 547 -38.42 30.17 -47.85
N GLY A 548 -37.13 30.48 -47.63
CA GLY A 548 -36.49 30.49 -46.30
C GLY A 548 -36.45 29.12 -45.61
N PRO A 549 -36.29 29.10 -44.27
CA PRO A 549 -36.28 27.87 -43.46
C PRO A 549 -37.55 27.05 -43.65
N ALA A 550 -37.43 25.75 -43.91
CA ALA A 550 -38.57 24.87 -44.11
C ALA A 550 -39.28 24.59 -42.77
N ASN A 551 -40.57 24.89 -42.71
CA ASN A 551 -41.42 24.61 -41.55
C ASN A 551 -42.85 24.31 -41.98
N SER A 552 -43.67 23.85 -41.03
CA SER A 552 -45.08 23.52 -41.28
C SER A 552 -45.92 24.69 -41.81
N GLY A 553 -45.45 25.93 -41.68
CA GLY A 553 -46.09 27.14 -42.18
C GLY A 553 -45.86 27.41 -43.68
N ASN A 554 -44.70 27.03 -44.23
CA ASN A 554 -44.31 27.36 -45.61
C ASN A 554 -44.03 26.15 -46.52
N THR A 555 -43.84 24.95 -45.95
CA THR A 555 -43.47 23.74 -46.70
C THR A 555 -44.34 22.58 -46.24
N ASN A 556 -45.05 21.93 -47.16
CA ASN A 556 -45.85 20.74 -46.87
C ASN A 556 -44.93 19.56 -46.55
N GLY A 557 -45.38 18.68 -45.65
CA GLY A 557 -44.59 17.50 -45.26
C GLY A 557 -43.46 17.78 -44.28
N VAL A 558 -43.31 19.01 -43.78
CA VAL A 558 -42.28 19.37 -42.78
C VAL A 558 -42.92 19.65 -41.42
N GLY A 559 -42.39 19.03 -40.36
CA GLY A 559 -42.78 19.23 -38.97
C GLY A 559 -41.67 19.88 -38.13
N SER A 560 -41.80 19.84 -36.80
CA SER A 560 -40.77 20.34 -35.88
C SER A 560 -39.46 19.55 -35.98
N GLY A 561 -39.54 18.24 -36.25
CA GLY A 561 -38.39 17.35 -36.37
C GLY A 561 -37.73 17.29 -37.75
N GLY A 562 -38.26 17.97 -38.78
CA GLY A 562 -37.76 17.84 -40.16
C GLY A 562 -38.82 17.35 -41.15
N VAL A 563 -38.39 16.70 -42.24
CA VAL A 563 -39.29 16.15 -43.27
C VAL A 563 -40.01 14.89 -42.76
N ASN A 564 -41.33 15.00 -42.58
CA ASN A 564 -42.21 13.91 -42.18
C ASN A 564 -42.93 13.21 -43.35
N GLU A 565 -42.99 13.82 -44.54
CA GLU A 565 -43.64 13.23 -45.72
C GLU A 565 -43.06 13.81 -47.03
N ILE A 566 -42.86 12.96 -48.04
CA ILE A 566 -42.57 13.40 -49.41
C ILE A 566 -43.89 13.74 -50.10
N THR A 567 -44.21 15.04 -50.21
CA THR A 567 -45.52 15.53 -50.67
C THR A 567 -45.61 15.80 -52.17
N ALA A 568 -44.48 15.98 -52.85
CA ALA A 568 -44.47 16.25 -54.27
C ALA A 568 -44.93 15.00 -55.06
N THR A 569 -46.05 15.13 -55.78
CA THR A 569 -46.61 14.03 -56.59
C THR A 569 -46.15 14.05 -58.04
N GLY A 570 -45.73 15.21 -58.55
CA GLY A 570 -45.30 15.41 -59.94
C GLY A 570 -43.80 15.23 -60.19
N VAL A 571 -42.97 15.18 -59.14
CA VAL A 571 -41.53 14.92 -59.25
C VAL A 571 -41.02 14.24 -57.98
N ARG A 572 -40.06 13.31 -58.15
CA ARG A 572 -39.32 12.67 -57.06
C ARG A 572 -37.83 12.91 -57.25
N VAL A 573 -37.12 13.24 -56.18
CA VAL A 573 -35.67 13.44 -56.19
C VAL A 573 -35.04 12.41 -55.25
N ASP A 574 -34.24 11.51 -55.81
CA ASP A 574 -33.47 10.53 -55.05
C ASP A 574 -32.00 10.95 -54.98
N PHE A 575 -31.47 11.10 -53.78
CA PHE A 575 -30.04 11.33 -53.58
C PHE A 575 -29.28 10.02 -53.75
N ILE A 576 -28.13 10.06 -54.44
CA ILE A 576 -27.34 8.87 -54.77
C ILE A 576 -25.87 9.02 -54.39
N LYS A 577 -25.22 7.87 -54.13
CA LYS A 577 -23.81 7.80 -53.75
C LYS A 577 -22.93 8.53 -54.76
N SER A 578 -22.17 9.50 -54.27
CA SER A 578 -21.29 10.37 -55.04
C SER A 578 -20.28 11.07 -54.12
N GLY A 579 -19.27 11.69 -54.71
CA GLY A 579 -18.23 12.37 -53.96
C GLY A 579 -17.15 11.44 -53.41
N TYR A 580 -16.25 12.03 -52.62
CA TYR A 580 -15.13 11.37 -51.94
C TYR A 580 -15.52 10.82 -50.57
N TYR A 581 -16.20 11.62 -49.74
CA TYR A 581 -16.56 11.26 -48.38
C TYR A 581 -17.64 10.18 -48.32
N ALA A 582 -17.71 9.52 -47.17
CA ALA A 582 -18.55 8.36 -46.93
C ALA A 582 -20.03 8.66 -47.18
N VAL A 583 -20.73 7.61 -47.63
CA VAL A 583 -22.16 7.63 -47.89
C VAL A 583 -22.74 6.39 -47.25
N ASP A 584 -23.81 6.59 -46.49
CA ASP A 584 -24.55 5.54 -45.83
C ASP A 584 -26.02 5.57 -46.29
N THR A 585 -26.57 4.38 -46.46
CA THR A 585 -27.90 4.17 -47.05
C THR A 585 -28.58 3.00 -46.38
N TYR A 586 -29.92 3.03 -46.38
CA TYR A 586 -30.73 1.98 -45.76
C TYR A 586 -30.27 0.54 -46.07
N PRO A 587 -29.97 -0.29 -45.06
CA PRO A 587 -29.36 -1.60 -45.25
C PRO A 587 -30.40 -2.66 -45.62
N GLN A 588 -30.59 -2.92 -46.92
CA GLN A 588 -31.66 -3.80 -47.42
C GLN A 588 -31.58 -5.28 -46.98
N ASN A 589 -30.40 -5.78 -46.57
CA ASN A 589 -30.19 -7.22 -46.28
C ASN A 589 -29.41 -7.52 -44.98
N ALA A 590 -29.22 -6.54 -44.11
CA ALA A 590 -28.38 -6.73 -42.90
C ALA A 590 -29.02 -7.63 -41.83
N GLY A 591 -30.36 -7.71 -41.79
CA GLY A 591 -31.09 -8.35 -40.69
C GLY A 591 -30.98 -7.54 -39.38
N GLY A 592 -31.46 -8.10 -38.27
CA GLY A 592 -31.32 -7.46 -36.95
C GLY A 592 -32.11 -6.16 -36.79
N SER A 593 -31.66 -5.31 -35.86
CA SER A 593 -32.25 -4.01 -35.52
C SER A 593 -31.55 -2.81 -36.15
N ILE A 594 -30.50 -3.01 -36.96
CA ILE A 594 -29.70 -1.90 -37.53
C ILE A 594 -30.57 -0.95 -38.37
N ALA A 595 -31.53 -1.50 -39.12
CA ALA A 595 -32.47 -0.74 -39.93
C ALA A 595 -33.40 0.18 -39.13
N ASN A 596 -33.54 -0.02 -37.81
CA ASN A 596 -34.35 0.84 -36.95
C ASN A 596 -33.70 2.22 -36.71
N ASN A 597 -32.39 2.35 -36.98
CA ASN A 597 -31.66 3.61 -36.85
C ASN A 597 -31.69 4.44 -38.15
N TYR A 598 -32.38 3.97 -39.18
CA TYR A 598 -32.52 4.69 -40.45
C TYR A 598 -33.93 5.25 -40.57
N GLU A 599 -34.02 6.51 -40.97
CA GLU A 599 -35.30 7.17 -41.13
C GLU A 599 -36.07 6.62 -42.35
N SER A 600 -37.39 6.53 -42.19
CA SER A 600 -38.30 6.11 -43.25
C SER A 600 -39.41 7.14 -43.40
N ILE A 601 -39.43 7.82 -44.53
CA ILE A 601 -40.37 8.91 -44.79
C ILE A 601 -41.51 8.39 -45.68
N PRO A 602 -42.79 8.51 -45.29
CA PRO A 602 -43.90 8.15 -46.15
C PRO A 602 -43.96 9.03 -47.40
N VAL A 603 -44.41 8.46 -48.51
CA VAL A 603 -44.61 9.19 -49.78
C VAL A 603 -46.10 9.40 -50.02
N THR A 604 -46.51 10.63 -50.33
CA THR A 604 -47.90 10.93 -50.70
C THR A 604 -48.30 10.09 -51.93
N GLY A 605 -49.40 9.35 -51.81
CA GLY A 605 -49.85 8.41 -52.84
C GLY A 605 -49.34 6.98 -52.66
N GLY A 606 -48.52 6.72 -51.65
CA GLY A 606 -48.09 5.40 -51.21
C GLY A 606 -46.63 5.08 -51.53
N GLY A 607 -45.99 4.34 -50.63
CA GLY A 607 -44.57 4.01 -50.69
C GLY A 607 -43.77 4.60 -49.53
N THR A 608 -42.49 4.28 -49.50
CA THR A 608 -41.55 4.74 -48.48
C THR A 608 -40.31 5.28 -49.17
N TYR A 609 -39.82 6.42 -48.67
CA TYR A 609 -38.59 7.06 -49.05
C TYR A 609 -37.56 6.84 -47.95
N TYR A 610 -36.35 6.46 -48.32
CA TYR A 610 -35.24 6.28 -47.39
C TYR A 610 -34.19 7.34 -47.70
N PRO A 611 -33.98 8.31 -46.80
CA PRO A 611 -32.96 9.33 -46.96
C PRO A 611 -31.56 8.73 -47.10
N LEU A 612 -30.71 9.45 -47.82
CA LEU A 612 -29.27 9.16 -47.90
C LEU A 612 -28.54 9.97 -46.82
N TYR A 613 -27.56 9.36 -46.18
CA TYR A 613 -26.67 10.01 -45.22
C TYR A 613 -25.32 10.24 -45.89
N LYS A 614 -24.86 11.50 -45.91
CA LYS A 614 -23.63 11.91 -46.58
C LYS A 614 -22.70 12.56 -45.56
N ALA A 615 -21.48 12.06 -45.44
CA ALA A 615 -20.45 12.73 -44.66
C ALA A 615 -19.78 13.86 -45.44
N VAL A 616 -19.30 14.88 -44.73
CA VAL A 616 -18.39 15.91 -45.25
C VAL A 616 -17.38 16.28 -44.17
N SER A 617 -16.14 16.51 -44.57
CA SER A 617 -15.06 16.99 -43.70
C SER A 617 -14.21 18.00 -44.50
N ASN A 618 -13.09 18.44 -43.95
CA ASN A 618 -12.17 19.42 -44.53
C ASN A 618 -10.73 18.92 -44.64
N LEU A 619 -10.55 17.59 -44.84
CA LEU A 619 -9.23 17.00 -45.07
C LEU A 619 -8.46 17.81 -46.13
N PRO A 620 -7.15 18.06 -45.97
CA PRO A 620 -6.40 18.99 -46.82
C PRO A 620 -6.51 18.73 -48.33
N ASP A 621 -6.59 17.47 -48.74
CA ASP A 621 -6.71 17.06 -50.14
C ASP A 621 -8.15 17.08 -50.67
N HIS A 622 -9.14 17.23 -49.77
CA HIS A 622 -10.58 17.16 -50.05
C HIS A 622 -11.39 18.22 -49.27
N PRO A 623 -11.09 19.53 -49.38
CA PRO A 623 -11.75 20.58 -48.59
C PRO A 623 -13.25 20.82 -48.91
N SER A 624 -13.78 20.11 -49.90
CA SER A 624 -15.18 20.16 -50.33
C SER A 624 -15.55 18.84 -51.00
N ASP A 625 -16.83 18.54 -51.09
CA ASP A 625 -17.31 17.33 -51.74
C ASP A 625 -18.59 17.55 -52.57
N LEU A 626 -19.07 16.50 -53.21
CA LEU A 626 -20.23 16.51 -54.09
C LEU A 626 -21.32 15.57 -53.59
N LEU A 627 -22.56 16.03 -53.69
CA LEU A 627 -23.77 15.23 -53.50
C LEU A 627 -24.60 15.24 -54.77
N THR A 628 -25.07 14.09 -55.22
CA THR A 628 -25.81 13.95 -56.49
C THR A 628 -27.28 13.64 -56.21
N ALA A 629 -28.17 14.40 -56.83
CA ALA A 629 -29.61 14.20 -56.79
C ALA A 629 -30.14 13.83 -58.19
N GLN A 630 -30.90 12.74 -58.28
CA GLN A 630 -31.54 12.28 -59.50
C GLN A 630 -33.03 12.60 -59.47
N ALA A 631 -33.49 13.47 -60.37
CA ALA A 631 -34.90 13.81 -60.49
C ALA A 631 -35.63 12.87 -61.46
N THR A 632 -36.82 12.45 -61.08
CA THR A 632 -37.78 11.70 -61.90
C THR A 632 -39.07 12.51 -62.00
N PHE A 633 -39.32 13.09 -63.18
CA PHE A 633 -40.50 13.92 -63.44
C PHE A 633 -41.65 13.06 -63.96
N ASN A 634 -42.79 13.14 -63.28
CA ASN A 634 -44.04 12.47 -63.64
C ASN A 634 -45.11 13.45 -64.15
N ASP A 635 -44.90 14.74 -63.93
CA ASP A 635 -45.71 15.85 -64.40
C ASP A 635 -44.88 16.74 -65.34
N SER A 636 -45.40 17.03 -66.54
CA SER A 636 -44.73 17.89 -67.51
C SER A 636 -44.72 19.37 -67.15
N ASP A 637 -45.55 19.79 -66.19
CA ASP A 637 -45.65 21.18 -65.74
C ASP A 637 -44.61 21.54 -64.66
N ILE A 638 -43.88 20.52 -64.15
CA ILE A 638 -42.76 20.66 -63.23
C ILE A 638 -41.45 20.47 -63.98
N THR A 639 -40.57 21.44 -63.86
CA THR A 639 -39.25 21.48 -64.49
C THR A 639 -38.15 21.55 -63.43
N LYS A 640 -36.90 21.38 -63.84
CA LYS A 640 -35.75 21.48 -62.92
C LYS A 640 -35.60 22.88 -62.30
N GLU A 641 -36.09 23.92 -62.98
CA GLU A 641 -36.10 25.30 -62.51
C GLU A 641 -37.10 25.52 -61.36
N ASP A 642 -38.06 24.60 -61.19
CA ASP A 642 -39.02 24.60 -60.09
C ASP A 642 -38.45 23.92 -58.83
N ILE A 643 -37.30 23.27 -58.91
CA ILE A 643 -36.68 22.56 -57.78
C ILE A 643 -35.60 23.45 -57.16
N ILE A 644 -35.66 23.62 -55.85
CA ILE A 644 -34.59 24.21 -55.05
C ILE A 644 -34.03 23.17 -54.09
N PHE A 645 -32.73 23.24 -53.87
CA PHE A 645 -32.07 22.46 -52.83
C PHE A 645 -31.69 23.43 -51.72
N LYS A 646 -32.15 23.13 -50.50
CA LYS A 646 -31.88 23.96 -49.34
C LYS A 646 -31.80 23.10 -48.10
N THR A 647 -31.12 23.62 -47.09
CA THR A 647 -31.12 23.02 -45.76
C THR A 647 -32.48 23.27 -45.10
N LYS A 648 -32.83 22.52 -44.05
CA LYS A 648 -34.05 22.75 -43.26
C LYS A 648 -34.08 24.17 -42.70
N GLU A 649 -32.92 24.70 -42.35
CA GLU A 649 -32.65 26.03 -41.80
C GLU A 649 -32.69 27.11 -42.90
N GLY A 650 -32.81 26.70 -44.17
CA GLY A 650 -33.10 27.58 -45.30
C GLY A 650 -31.87 28.08 -46.05
N VAL A 651 -30.68 27.55 -45.76
CA VAL A 651 -29.46 27.84 -46.49
C VAL A 651 -29.53 27.21 -47.88
N ASN A 652 -29.23 28.00 -48.92
CA ASN A 652 -29.24 27.52 -50.30
C ASN A 652 -28.09 26.54 -50.54
N VAL A 653 -28.39 25.38 -51.13
CA VAL A 653 -27.38 24.40 -51.55
C VAL A 653 -27.23 24.46 -53.07
N PRO A 654 -26.16 25.07 -53.60
CA PRO A 654 -26.03 25.30 -55.03
C PRO A 654 -25.98 23.99 -55.83
N ALA A 655 -26.81 23.89 -56.87
CA ALA A 655 -26.92 22.72 -57.71
C ALA A 655 -26.63 23.03 -59.18
N ASN A 656 -25.80 22.19 -59.81
CA ASN A 656 -25.54 22.23 -61.25
C ASN A 656 -26.26 21.07 -61.95
N TRP A 657 -27.14 21.39 -62.90
CA TRP A 657 -27.96 20.40 -63.59
C TRP A 657 -27.33 19.91 -64.90
N ASN A 658 -27.19 18.60 -65.04
CA ASN A 658 -26.91 17.91 -66.29
C ASN A 658 -28.04 16.92 -66.61
N GLY A 659 -28.93 17.29 -67.54
CA GLY A 659 -30.17 16.55 -67.77
C GLY A 659 -31.07 16.56 -66.54
N ASN A 660 -31.43 15.38 -66.05
CA ASN A 660 -32.24 15.21 -64.84
C ASN A 660 -31.40 14.94 -63.58
N THR A 661 -30.08 15.11 -63.66
CA THR A 661 -29.16 14.90 -62.55
C THR A 661 -28.63 16.25 -62.09
N ALA A 662 -28.79 16.54 -60.80
CA ALA A 662 -28.25 17.71 -60.13
C ALA A 662 -27.01 17.30 -59.34
N THR A 663 -25.92 18.06 -59.46
CA THR A 663 -24.72 17.92 -58.62
C THR A 663 -24.65 19.12 -57.69
N LEU A 664 -24.75 18.86 -56.39
CA LEU A 664 -24.71 19.81 -55.30
C LEU A 664 -23.27 19.90 -54.79
N SER A 665 -22.76 21.11 -54.58
CA SER A 665 -21.46 21.31 -53.95
C SER A 665 -21.66 21.48 -52.45
N ILE A 666 -21.03 20.63 -51.65
CA ILE A 666 -21.12 20.63 -50.20
C ILE A 666 -19.74 20.90 -49.59
N ARG A 667 -19.72 21.59 -48.46
CA ARG A 667 -18.51 21.88 -47.68
C ARG A 667 -18.84 21.68 -46.21
N LYS A 668 -17.81 21.40 -45.42
CA LYS A 668 -17.93 21.41 -43.97
C LYS A 668 -18.29 22.83 -43.51
N ALA A 669 -19.27 22.94 -42.62
CA ALA A 669 -19.75 24.21 -42.05
C ALA A 669 -19.71 24.26 -40.51
N PHE A 670 -19.72 23.10 -39.85
CA PHE A 670 -19.83 22.91 -38.40
C PHE A 670 -18.76 21.94 -37.92
N GLU A 671 -18.29 22.01 -36.68
CA GLU A 671 -17.25 21.08 -36.21
C GLU A 671 -17.78 19.65 -36.16
N PHE A 672 -18.95 19.43 -35.55
CA PHE A 672 -19.76 18.23 -35.74
C PHE A 672 -21.25 18.60 -35.78
N GLY A 673 -21.92 18.36 -36.90
CA GLY A 673 -23.31 18.81 -37.06
C GLY A 673 -24.11 17.98 -38.06
N LYS A 674 -25.42 17.89 -37.83
CA LYS A 674 -26.38 17.15 -38.67
C LYS A 674 -27.31 18.11 -39.37
N GLU A 675 -27.13 18.25 -40.67
CA GLU A 675 -27.91 19.17 -41.50
C GLU A 675 -28.85 18.40 -42.44
N GLU A 676 -30.13 18.79 -42.48
CA GLU A 676 -31.12 18.14 -43.35
C GLU A 676 -31.23 18.88 -44.69
N ILE A 677 -30.90 18.22 -45.81
CA ILE A 677 -31.04 18.77 -47.16
C ILE A 677 -32.39 18.36 -47.77
N ILE A 678 -33.16 19.36 -48.16
CA ILE A 678 -34.49 19.23 -48.73
C ILE A 678 -34.46 19.63 -50.21
N ALA A 679 -34.94 18.73 -51.08
CA ALA A 679 -35.30 19.08 -52.45
C ALA A 679 -36.76 19.57 -52.47
N ALA A 680 -36.97 20.89 -52.49
CA ALA A 680 -38.28 21.50 -52.42
C ALA A 680 -38.77 21.97 -53.81
N VAL A 681 -40.05 21.76 -54.09
CA VAL A 681 -40.72 22.18 -55.34
C VAL A 681 -41.44 23.49 -55.10
N LYS A 682 -41.09 24.50 -55.90
CA LYS A 682 -41.73 25.82 -55.86
C LYS A 682 -43.20 25.71 -56.26
N PRO A 683 -44.12 26.33 -55.51
CA PRO A 683 -45.50 26.42 -55.94
C PRO A 683 -45.62 27.41 -57.10
N LYS A 684 -46.54 27.14 -58.04
CA LYS A 684 -46.85 28.09 -59.13
C LYS A 684 -47.61 29.33 -58.63
N ASP A 685 -48.32 29.20 -57.50
CA ASP A 685 -48.92 30.30 -56.74
C ASP A 685 -47.98 30.67 -55.59
N SER A 686 -47.41 31.87 -55.61
CA SER A 686 -46.44 32.34 -54.61
C SER A 686 -46.99 32.45 -53.18
N THR A 687 -48.30 32.29 -52.97
CA THR A 687 -48.94 32.25 -51.65
C THR A 687 -49.16 30.84 -51.12
N ALA A 688 -48.96 29.82 -51.94
CA ALA A 688 -49.03 28.42 -51.54
C ALA A 688 -47.71 27.95 -50.91
N LYS A 689 -47.76 26.78 -50.27
CA LYS A 689 -46.59 26.15 -49.65
C LYS A 689 -45.76 25.40 -50.69
N PHE A 690 -44.47 25.25 -50.41
CA PHE A 690 -43.58 24.35 -51.15
C PHE A 690 -43.96 22.90 -50.87
N ASP A 691 -43.63 21.99 -51.79
CA ASP A 691 -43.76 20.54 -51.59
C ASP A 691 -42.38 19.87 -51.52
N VAL A 692 -42.25 18.81 -50.73
CA VAL A 692 -40.99 18.07 -50.60
C VAL A 692 -40.92 16.97 -51.66
N ALA A 693 -39.86 16.97 -52.47
CA ALA A 693 -39.62 15.96 -53.51
C ALA A 693 -38.51 14.95 -53.15
N GLY A 694 -37.67 15.25 -52.17
CA GLY A 694 -36.58 14.40 -51.73
C GLY A 694 -35.89 14.94 -50.49
N ASN A 695 -35.15 14.08 -49.80
CA ASN A 695 -34.51 14.36 -48.52
C ASN A 695 -33.16 13.62 -48.38
N ALA A 696 -32.18 14.26 -47.76
CA ALA A 696 -30.90 13.66 -47.38
C ALA A 696 -30.37 14.33 -46.11
N TYR A 697 -29.50 13.63 -45.38
CA TYR A 697 -28.79 14.17 -44.23
C TYR A 697 -27.32 14.38 -44.58
N LEU A 698 -26.80 15.56 -44.28
CA LEU A 698 -25.40 15.92 -44.39
C LEU A 698 -24.80 15.94 -42.98
N TRP A 699 -23.77 15.13 -42.78
CA TRP A 699 -23.03 15.00 -41.52
C TRP A 699 -21.70 15.70 -41.65
N HIS A 700 -21.54 16.79 -40.92
CA HIS A 700 -20.28 17.52 -40.79
C HIS A 700 -19.42 16.79 -39.77
N LEU A 701 -18.25 16.29 -40.20
CA LEU A 701 -17.32 15.52 -39.36
C LEU A 701 -16.20 16.41 -38.83
N ALA A 702 -15.73 16.17 -37.60
CA ALA A 702 -14.71 16.95 -36.87
C ALA A 702 -13.40 17.17 -37.65
N SER A 703 -12.80 18.36 -37.51
CA SER A 703 -11.75 18.94 -38.37
C SER A 703 -10.36 18.44 -38.00
N GLN A 704 -9.98 18.59 -36.73
CA GLN A 704 -8.55 18.80 -36.43
C GLN A 704 -8.00 18.23 -35.13
N GLU A 705 -8.80 17.91 -34.11
CA GLU A 705 -8.24 17.24 -32.93
C GLU A 705 -8.23 15.70 -33.08
N VAL A 706 -8.99 15.15 -34.03
CA VAL A 706 -9.15 13.69 -34.29
C VAL A 706 -8.28 13.13 -35.44
N THR A 707 -7.53 13.99 -36.16
CA THR A 707 -6.96 13.65 -37.49
C THR A 707 -5.47 13.30 -37.52
N ASP A 708 -4.79 13.28 -36.36
CA ASP A 708 -3.39 12.85 -36.21
C ASP A 708 -3.23 11.73 -35.18
N ILE A 709 -4.10 10.71 -35.25
CA ILE A 709 -3.97 9.53 -34.39
C ILE A 709 -2.70 8.78 -34.78
N ASN A 710 -1.74 8.74 -33.88
CA ASN A 710 -0.45 8.14 -34.13
C ASN A 710 -0.47 6.63 -33.86
N VAL A 711 -0.12 5.85 -34.87
CA VAL A 711 -0.09 4.38 -34.79
C VAL A 711 1.31 3.89 -35.14
N THR A 712 1.85 2.98 -34.33
CA THR A 712 3.08 2.27 -34.64
C THR A 712 2.80 0.80 -34.92
N LEU A 713 3.15 0.35 -36.11
CA LEU A 713 3.10 -1.07 -36.47
C LEU A 713 4.43 -1.73 -36.07
N ILE A 714 4.37 -2.74 -35.21
CA ILE A 714 5.52 -3.45 -34.66
C ILE A 714 5.60 -4.84 -35.31
N PRO A 715 6.60 -5.13 -36.16
CA PRO A 715 6.79 -6.48 -36.68
C PRO A 715 7.34 -7.37 -35.57
N VAL A 716 6.65 -8.47 -35.27
CA VAL A 716 7.08 -9.45 -34.26
C VAL A 716 7.81 -10.61 -34.95
N ASN A 717 8.96 -10.99 -34.41
CA ASN A 717 9.74 -12.16 -34.83
C ASN A 717 9.99 -12.25 -36.35
N GLY A 718 9.29 -13.12 -37.09
CA GLY A 718 9.49 -13.34 -38.53
C GLY A 718 8.67 -12.41 -39.43
N ALA A 719 7.65 -11.73 -38.89
CA ALA A 719 6.64 -11.02 -39.67
C ALA A 719 7.22 -9.86 -40.48
N SER A 720 6.64 -9.59 -41.65
CA SER A 720 7.05 -8.49 -42.53
C SER A 720 5.89 -7.54 -42.77
N ILE A 721 6.14 -6.24 -42.62
CA ILE A 721 5.15 -5.19 -42.88
C ILE A 721 5.53 -4.52 -44.20
N SER A 722 4.59 -4.49 -45.15
CA SER A 722 4.78 -3.72 -46.39
C SER A 722 4.44 -2.24 -46.16
N ASN A 723 5.06 -1.34 -46.89
CA ASN A 723 4.75 0.10 -46.80
C ASN A 723 3.32 0.45 -47.25
N ASN A 724 2.59 -0.48 -47.87
CA ASN A 724 1.22 -0.25 -48.33
C ASN A 724 0.17 -0.34 -47.20
N VAL A 725 0.55 -0.86 -46.02
CA VAL A 725 -0.39 -1.02 -44.89
C VAL A 725 -0.91 0.35 -44.42
N ALA A 726 -0.03 1.34 -44.29
CA ALA A 726 -0.40 2.71 -43.92
C ALA A 726 -1.41 3.33 -44.90
N ASN A 727 -1.13 3.21 -46.21
CA ASN A 727 -2.03 3.71 -47.25
C ASN A 727 -3.39 3.02 -47.20
N ARG A 728 -3.42 1.70 -46.95
CA ARG A 728 -4.66 0.94 -46.89
C ARG A 728 -5.51 1.31 -45.67
N ILE A 729 -4.90 1.61 -44.52
CA ILE A 729 -5.61 2.12 -43.33
C ILE A 729 -6.26 3.47 -43.66
N ASN A 730 -5.50 4.42 -44.20
CA ASN A 730 -6.02 5.76 -44.52
C ASN A 730 -7.01 5.75 -45.71
N GLU A 731 -6.89 4.83 -46.67
CA GLU A 731 -7.90 4.63 -47.73
C GLU A 731 -9.27 4.28 -47.14
N ILE A 732 -9.31 3.55 -46.02
CA ILE A 732 -10.55 3.14 -45.34
C ILE A 732 -11.12 4.27 -44.48
N TYR A 733 -10.27 4.98 -43.74
CA TYR A 733 -10.69 5.97 -42.74
C TYR A 733 -10.88 7.39 -43.30
N ASN A 734 -10.12 7.80 -44.32
CA ASN A 734 -10.20 9.16 -44.86
C ASN A 734 -11.60 9.54 -45.40
N PRO A 735 -12.37 8.64 -46.07
CA PRO A 735 -13.75 8.94 -46.43
C PRO A 735 -14.65 9.23 -45.23
N ALA A 736 -14.31 8.73 -44.05
CA ALA A 736 -14.98 9.03 -42.77
C ALA A 736 -14.25 10.14 -41.99
N GLY A 737 -13.46 11.00 -42.66
CA GLY A 737 -12.84 12.18 -42.04
C GLY A 737 -11.65 11.91 -41.13
N ILE A 738 -11.21 10.66 -40.97
CA ILE A 738 -10.10 10.29 -40.07
C ILE A 738 -8.83 10.02 -40.86
N ASN A 739 -7.71 10.56 -40.39
CA ASN A 739 -6.38 10.27 -40.90
C ASN A 739 -5.49 9.69 -39.79
N PHE A 740 -4.76 8.63 -40.09
CA PHE A 740 -3.79 8.03 -39.16
C PHE A 740 -2.36 8.37 -39.56
N ASN A 741 -1.56 8.80 -38.58
CA ASN A 741 -0.12 8.88 -38.73
C ASN A 741 0.51 7.53 -38.41
N VAL A 742 0.63 6.69 -39.45
CA VAL A 742 1.13 5.32 -39.31
C VAL A 742 2.64 5.26 -39.52
N THR A 743 3.36 4.79 -38.49
CA THR A 743 4.79 4.54 -38.53
C THR A 743 5.10 3.05 -38.36
N ILE A 744 6.24 2.59 -38.90
CA ILE A 744 6.71 1.23 -38.69
C ILE A 744 7.82 1.28 -37.65
N GLY A 745 7.60 0.64 -36.50
CA GLY A 745 8.56 0.58 -35.41
C GLY A 745 9.62 -0.50 -35.58
N ASN A 746 10.52 -0.58 -34.61
CA ASN A 746 11.56 -1.60 -34.57
C ASN A 746 10.96 -3.00 -34.40
N ARG A 747 11.60 -4.01 -35.01
CA ARG A 747 11.20 -5.42 -34.84
C ARG A 747 11.32 -5.86 -33.40
N LEU A 748 10.22 -6.41 -32.86
CA LEU A 748 10.19 -7.04 -31.55
C LEU A 748 10.61 -8.51 -31.69
N ASN A 749 11.82 -8.83 -31.24
CA ASN A 749 12.30 -10.21 -31.18
C ASN A 749 12.00 -10.79 -29.80
N ILE A 750 10.89 -11.51 -29.67
CA ILE A 750 10.43 -12.08 -28.41
C ILE A 750 10.72 -13.59 -28.34
N PRO A 751 11.44 -14.08 -27.31
CA PRO A 751 11.67 -15.51 -27.12
C PRO A 751 10.36 -16.29 -26.92
N GLN A 752 10.30 -17.51 -27.44
CA GLN A 752 9.09 -18.33 -27.32
C GLN A 752 8.67 -18.54 -25.86
N GLN A 753 9.62 -18.77 -24.95
CA GLN A 753 9.34 -19.00 -23.53
C GLN A 753 8.72 -17.78 -22.81
N THR A 754 8.78 -16.59 -23.42
CA THR A 754 8.23 -15.37 -22.84
C THR A 754 6.73 -15.25 -23.11
N TRP A 755 6.26 -15.68 -24.28
CA TRP A 755 4.84 -15.54 -24.65
C TRP A 755 4.07 -16.86 -24.62
N ASP A 756 4.71 -18.00 -24.91
CA ASP A 756 4.08 -19.34 -24.94
C ASP A 756 4.05 -19.95 -23.52
N LEU A 757 3.18 -19.41 -22.66
CA LEU A 757 3.13 -19.76 -21.24
C LEU A 757 2.62 -21.17 -21.00
N ASN A 758 1.75 -21.67 -21.89
CA ASN A 758 1.17 -23.02 -21.81
C ASN A 758 1.97 -24.07 -22.62
N GLY A 759 2.93 -23.65 -23.45
CA GLY A 759 3.82 -24.53 -24.23
C GLY A 759 3.19 -25.16 -25.48
N ASN A 760 2.04 -24.66 -25.95
CA ASN A 760 1.31 -25.19 -27.11
C ASN A 760 1.83 -24.63 -28.45
N ARG A 761 2.73 -23.63 -28.43
CA ARG A 761 3.26 -22.92 -29.63
C ARG A 761 2.22 -22.16 -30.43
N GLN A 762 1.12 -21.76 -29.79
CA GLN A 762 0.04 -20.98 -30.38
C GLN A 762 -0.30 -19.85 -29.40
N LEU A 763 -0.37 -18.61 -29.90
CA LEU A 763 -0.74 -17.47 -29.08
C LEU A 763 -2.21 -17.60 -28.67
N ASP A 764 -2.48 -17.59 -27.37
CA ASP A 764 -3.83 -17.61 -26.85
C ASP A 764 -4.52 -16.26 -27.05
N ILE A 765 -5.71 -16.26 -27.66
CA ILE A 765 -6.45 -15.05 -28.05
C ILE A 765 -7.75 -14.94 -27.26
N GLY A 766 -8.04 -13.74 -26.76
CA GLY A 766 -9.26 -13.45 -26.01
C GLY A 766 -10.56 -13.69 -26.81
N ASP A 767 -11.70 -13.78 -26.12
CA ASP A 767 -12.98 -13.98 -26.80
C ASP A 767 -13.58 -12.65 -27.26
N SER A 768 -13.56 -12.42 -28.58
CA SER A 768 -14.02 -11.23 -29.29
C SER A 768 -15.51 -10.87 -29.16
N LYS A 769 -16.28 -11.52 -28.27
CA LYS A 769 -17.74 -11.42 -28.29
C LYS A 769 -18.33 -10.37 -27.37
N THR A 770 -17.72 -10.06 -26.22
CA THR A 770 -18.21 -9.04 -25.28
C THR A 770 -17.10 -8.73 -24.27
N LEU A 771 -16.51 -7.52 -24.32
CA LEU A 771 -15.48 -7.03 -23.37
C LEU A 771 -14.23 -7.93 -23.27
N ALA A 772 -13.67 -8.29 -24.43
CA ALA A 772 -12.51 -9.18 -24.51
C ALA A 772 -11.28 -8.55 -23.84
N GLN A 773 -10.74 -9.19 -22.81
CA GLN A 773 -9.50 -8.80 -22.16
C GLN A 773 -8.31 -9.47 -22.85
N TYR A 774 -7.12 -8.89 -22.68
CA TYR A 774 -5.89 -9.58 -23.10
C TYR A 774 -5.75 -10.91 -22.36
N THR A 775 -5.35 -11.96 -23.06
CA THR A 775 -4.91 -13.20 -22.44
C THR A 775 -3.59 -12.99 -21.70
N GLU A 776 -3.21 -13.94 -20.85
CA GLU A 776 -1.91 -13.89 -20.15
C GLU A 776 -0.73 -13.88 -21.13
N GLU A 777 -0.86 -14.51 -22.30
CA GLU A 777 0.17 -14.53 -23.33
C GLU A 777 0.26 -13.19 -24.08
N GLU A 778 -0.87 -12.54 -24.35
CA GLU A 778 -0.92 -11.19 -24.93
C GLU A 778 -0.37 -10.14 -23.93
N LYS A 779 -0.74 -10.24 -22.65
CA LYS A 779 -0.17 -9.42 -21.57
C LYS A 779 1.35 -9.60 -21.48
N ALA A 780 1.85 -10.82 -21.64
CA ALA A 780 3.29 -11.09 -21.62
C ALA A 780 4.01 -10.42 -22.80
N ILE A 781 3.41 -10.38 -24.00
CA ILE A 781 3.96 -9.63 -25.15
C ILE A 781 3.97 -8.13 -24.87
N ASN A 782 2.87 -7.57 -24.35
CA ASN A 782 2.75 -6.16 -24.00
C ASN A 782 3.80 -5.76 -22.95
N ALA A 783 3.94 -6.54 -21.88
CA ALA A 783 4.94 -6.34 -20.84
C ALA A 783 6.38 -6.44 -21.39
N TYR A 784 6.64 -7.40 -22.27
CA TYR A 784 7.94 -7.54 -22.91
C TYR A 784 8.28 -6.33 -23.80
N PHE A 785 7.31 -5.82 -24.56
CA PHE A 785 7.47 -4.62 -25.37
C PHE A 785 7.77 -3.39 -24.48
N LYS A 786 6.98 -3.15 -23.43
CA LYS A 786 7.17 -2.05 -22.47
C LYS A 786 8.55 -2.07 -21.82
N ALA A 787 9.09 -3.26 -21.53
CA ALA A 787 10.43 -3.40 -20.95
C ALA A 787 11.58 -3.16 -21.93
N ASN A 788 11.35 -3.25 -23.25
CA ASN A 788 12.39 -3.24 -24.27
C ASN A 788 12.27 -2.08 -25.28
N ALA A 789 11.24 -1.25 -25.19
CA ALA A 789 11.01 -0.10 -26.05
C ALA A 789 10.51 1.11 -25.25
N THR A 790 10.77 2.32 -25.77
CA THR A 790 10.15 3.53 -25.24
C THR A 790 8.70 3.58 -25.71
N VAL A 791 7.78 3.45 -24.76
CA VAL A 791 6.34 3.54 -25.00
C VAL A 791 5.91 4.98 -24.78
N ASN A 792 5.06 5.49 -25.67
CA ASN A 792 4.42 6.79 -25.56
C ASN A 792 2.94 6.57 -25.30
N SER A 793 2.40 7.17 -24.24
CA SER A 793 0.98 7.10 -23.86
C SER A 793 0.04 7.67 -24.94
N GLN A 794 0.55 8.47 -25.87
CA GLN A 794 -0.19 9.07 -26.99
C GLN A 794 -0.13 8.26 -28.31
N MET A 795 0.44 7.05 -28.29
CA MET A 795 0.59 6.21 -29.49
C MET A 795 -0.20 4.91 -29.38
N TYR A 796 -0.85 4.46 -30.44
CA TYR A 796 -1.39 3.09 -30.52
C TYR A 796 -0.35 2.14 -31.11
N TYR A 797 -0.32 0.89 -30.65
CA TYR A 797 0.65 -0.11 -31.07
C TYR A 797 -0.06 -1.34 -31.63
N LEU A 798 0.25 -1.71 -32.87
CA LEU A 798 -0.24 -2.95 -33.47
C LEU A 798 0.91 -3.92 -33.71
N PHE A 799 0.87 -5.07 -33.05
CA PHE A 799 1.81 -6.16 -33.22
C PHE A 799 1.43 -7.00 -34.43
N ILE A 800 2.23 -6.91 -35.49
CA ILE A 800 2.04 -7.70 -36.71
C ILE A 800 2.84 -8.99 -36.55
N THR A 801 2.17 -10.13 -36.51
CA THR A 801 2.79 -11.41 -36.18
C THR A 801 2.29 -12.55 -37.08
N ASP A 802 3.18 -13.51 -37.37
CA ASP A 802 2.89 -14.75 -38.09
C ASP A 802 2.77 -15.97 -37.14
N MET A 803 2.67 -15.70 -35.83
CA MET A 803 2.45 -16.72 -34.81
C MET A 803 1.11 -17.44 -35.04
N PRO A 804 1.06 -18.77 -34.98
CA PRO A 804 -0.20 -19.51 -34.92
C PRO A 804 -1.02 -19.06 -33.71
N VAL A 805 -2.34 -19.04 -33.83
CA VAL A 805 -3.26 -18.65 -32.73
C VAL A 805 -4.12 -19.84 -32.29
N THR A 806 -4.64 -19.81 -31.06
CA THR A 806 -5.49 -20.88 -30.51
C THR A 806 -6.90 -20.94 -31.13
N LYS A 807 -7.38 -19.84 -31.72
CA LYS A 807 -8.74 -19.70 -32.27
C LYS A 807 -8.72 -19.58 -33.79
N ASP A 808 -9.26 -20.58 -34.47
CA ASP A 808 -9.39 -20.59 -35.94
C ASP A 808 -10.32 -19.45 -36.43
N GLY A 809 -9.94 -18.81 -37.54
CA GLY A 809 -10.74 -17.78 -38.20
C GLY A 809 -10.62 -16.35 -37.62
N VAL A 810 -9.72 -16.14 -36.65
CA VAL A 810 -9.42 -14.82 -36.11
C VAL A 810 -8.30 -14.17 -36.91
N SER A 811 -8.56 -13.00 -37.49
CA SER A 811 -7.59 -12.27 -38.31
C SER A 811 -6.76 -11.27 -37.50
N GLY A 812 -7.32 -10.73 -36.43
CA GLY A 812 -6.68 -9.82 -35.49
C GLY A 812 -7.43 -9.78 -34.17
N PHE A 813 -6.85 -9.09 -33.20
CA PHE A 813 -7.45 -8.88 -31.89
C PHE A 813 -6.97 -7.58 -31.27
N MET A 814 -7.92 -6.71 -30.91
CA MET A 814 -7.68 -5.53 -30.10
C MET A 814 -8.90 -5.32 -29.21
N PRO A 815 -8.73 -5.29 -27.87
CA PRO A 815 -9.83 -4.96 -26.98
C PRO A 815 -10.37 -3.55 -27.27
N LEU A 816 -11.65 -3.35 -26.97
CA LEU A 816 -12.28 -2.03 -27.09
C LEU A 816 -11.52 -1.00 -26.24
N LYS A 817 -11.21 0.15 -26.84
CA LYS A 817 -10.57 1.29 -26.15
C LYS A 817 -9.23 0.94 -25.48
N ARG A 818 -8.42 0.08 -26.11
CA ARG A 818 -7.06 -0.24 -25.67
C ARG A 818 -5.99 0.21 -26.65
N GLN A 819 -4.78 0.41 -26.10
CA GLN A 819 -3.62 0.92 -26.83
C GLN A 819 -2.90 -0.13 -27.68
N TYR A 820 -3.01 -1.42 -27.33
CA TYR A 820 -2.26 -2.51 -27.96
C TYR A 820 -3.21 -3.45 -28.72
N GLY A 821 -2.85 -3.81 -29.94
CA GLY A 821 -3.59 -4.78 -30.74
C GLY A 821 -2.66 -5.72 -31.48
N PHE A 822 -3.23 -6.78 -32.02
CA PHE A 822 -2.50 -7.85 -32.69
C PHE A 822 -3.13 -8.13 -34.06
N VAL A 823 -2.30 -8.31 -35.07
CA VAL A 823 -2.74 -8.66 -36.43
C VAL A 823 -2.04 -9.96 -36.84
N PHE A 824 -2.85 -10.98 -37.07
CA PHE A 824 -2.42 -12.34 -37.40
C PHE A 824 -2.52 -12.61 -38.90
N ASP A 825 -3.60 -12.14 -39.54
CA ASP A 825 -3.82 -12.35 -40.96
C ASP A 825 -2.85 -11.52 -41.81
N GLN A 826 -2.14 -12.23 -42.69
CA GLN A 826 -1.16 -11.66 -43.61
C GLN A 826 -1.76 -11.39 -45.00
N SER A 827 -3.05 -11.68 -45.23
CA SER A 827 -3.70 -11.55 -46.53
C SER A 827 -4.05 -10.09 -46.90
N ASP A 828 -4.67 -9.34 -45.99
CA ASP A 828 -4.88 -7.89 -46.06
C ASP A 828 -4.62 -7.27 -44.66
N ILE A 829 -3.33 -7.15 -44.32
CA ILE A 829 -2.87 -6.57 -43.06
C ILE A 829 -3.48 -5.17 -42.84
N GLY A 830 -3.66 -4.38 -43.91
CA GLY A 830 -4.19 -3.02 -43.82
C GLY A 830 -5.66 -2.98 -43.40
N ARG A 831 -6.51 -3.81 -44.00
CA ARG A 831 -7.91 -3.93 -43.56
C ARG A 831 -8.02 -4.47 -42.14
N THR A 832 -7.26 -5.52 -41.81
CA THR A 832 -7.32 -6.11 -40.47
C THR A 832 -6.82 -5.13 -39.42
N ALA A 833 -5.71 -4.43 -39.67
CA ALA A 833 -5.25 -3.34 -38.80
C ALA A 833 -6.31 -2.24 -38.65
N ALA A 834 -6.99 -1.85 -39.74
CA ALA A 834 -8.07 -0.87 -39.68
C ALA A 834 -9.25 -1.35 -38.80
N HIS A 835 -9.64 -2.62 -38.89
CA HIS A 835 -10.67 -3.24 -38.05
C HIS A 835 -10.27 -3.21 -36.57
N GLU A 836 -9.03 -3.61 -36.25
CA GLU A 836 -8.55 -3.59 -34.87
C GLU A 836 -8.45 -2.18 -34.30
N LEU A 837 -8.01 -1.19 -35.10
CA LEU A 837 -8.04 0.22 -34.71
C LEU A 837 -9.48 0.71 -34.47
N GLY A 838 -10.47 0.16 -35.18
CA GLY A 838 -11.89 0.44 -34.92
C GLY A 838 -12.28 0.08 -33.48
N HIS A 839 -11.84 -1.07 -32.99
CA HIS A 839 -12.01 -1.46 -31.58
C HIS A 839 -11.19 -0.58 -30.65
N GLY A 840 -9.88 -0.48 -30.88
CA GLY A 840 -8.95 0.13 -29.91
C GLY A 840 -9.02 1.64 -29.82
N VAL A 841 -9.20 2.34 -30.94
CA VAL A 841 -9.26 3.80 -30.98
C VAL A 841 -10.69 4.28 -30.75
N PHE A 842 -11.63 3.72 -31.52
CA PHE A 842 -13.00 4.23 -31.57
C PHE A 842 -13.98 3.44 -30.70
N GLY A 843 -13.62 2.25 -30.22
CA GLY A 843 -14.52 1.41 -29.42
C GLY A 843 -15.70 0.91 -30.24
N LEU A 844 -15.55 0.77 -31.56
CA LEU A 844 -16.61 0.28 -32.43
C LEU A 844 -16.83 -1.21 -32.15
N GLU A 845 -18.09 -1.60 -32.02
CA GLU A 845 -18.46 -3.00 -31.81
C GLU A 845 -18.83 -3.66 -33.14
N HIS A 846 -18.82 -4.99 -33.15
CA HIS A 846 -19.31 -5.73 -34.30
C HIS A 846 -20.82 -5.52 -34.49
N PRO A 847 -21.32 -5.34 -35.74
CA PRO A 847 -22.75 -5.06 -35.99
C PRO A 847 -23.66 -6.22 -35.57
N PHE A 848 -23.17 -7.46 -35.59
CA PHE A 848 -23.92 -8.63 -35.11
C PHE A 848 -24.02 -8.69 -33.59
N THR A 849 -23.11 -8.03 -32.85
CA THR A 849 -23.18 -7.86 -31.40
C THR A 849 -24.10 -6.68 -31.06
N GLN A 850 -23.89 -5.54 -31.70
CA GLN A 850 -24.62 -4.31 -31.40
C GLN A 850 -26.08 -4.35 -31.88
N TYR A 851 -26.33 -4.91 -33.07
CA TYR A 851 -27.63 -4.84 -33.75
C TYR A 851 -28.22 -6.20 -34.12
N ASN A 852 -27.63 -7.31 -33.67
CA ASN A 852 -28.08 -8.67 -34.02
C ASN A 852 -28.18 -8.91 -35.55
N THR A 853 -27.30 -8.28 -36.35
CA THR A 853 -27.16 -8.61 -37.78
C THR A 853 -26.59 -10.02 -37.96
N ASN A 854 -26.70 -10.55 -39.18
CA ASN A 854 -25.99 -11.78 -39.50
C ASN A 854 -24.50 -11.47 -39.71
N SER A 855 -23.62 -12.29 -39.12
CA SER A 855 -22.17 -12.15 -39.35
C SER A 855 -21.83 -12.24 -40.85
N GLY A 856 -21.07 -11.23 -41.32
CA GLY A 856 -20.64 -11.08 -42.70
C GLY A 856 -21.71 -10.57 -43.67
N ALA A 857 -22.86 -10.10 -43.17
CA ALA A 857 -23.97 -9.64 -44.00
C ALA A 857 -23.96 -8.15 -44.32
N THR A 858 -23.05 -7.38 -43.71
CA THR A 858 -22.92 -5.94 -43.94
C THR A 858 -21.60 -5.60 -44.63
N ASP A 859 -21.57 -4.46 -45.32
CA ASP A 859 -20.35 -3.90 -45.93
C ASP A 859 -19.53 -3.07 -44.92
N LEU A 860 -19.88 -3.11 -43.63
CA LEU A 860 -19.22 -2.37 -42.55
C LEU A 860 -17.84 -2.96 -42.24
N LEU A 861 -16.88 -2.11 -41.88
CA LEU A 861 -15.52 -2.53 -41.52
C LEU A 861 -15.53 -3.48 -40.32
N MET A 862 -16.40 -3.22 -39.34
CA MET A 862 -16.51 -4.01 -38.11
C MET A 862 -17.24 -5.35 -38.30
N ASP A 863 -17.69 -5.70 -39.50
CA ASP A 863 -18.22 -7.03 -39.77
C ASP A 863 -17.11 -8.01 -40.14
N TYR A 864 -17.37 -9.31 -39.96
CA TYR A 864 -16.46 -10.39 -40.41
C TYR A 864 -16.46 -10.60 -41.93
N GLY A 865 -17.22 -9.79 -42.67
CA GLY A 865 -17.17 -9.74 -44.14
C GLY A 865 -15.91 -9.04 -44.67
N ASN A 866 -15.92 -8.67 -45.96
CA ASN A 866 -14.85 -7.88 -46.58
C ASN A 866 -15.19 -6.38 -46.63
N GLY A 867 -16.15 -5.96 -45.83
CA GLY A 867 -16.59 -4.58 -45.71
C GLY A 867 -15.48 -3.64 -45.30
N VAL A 868 -15.58 -2.38 -45.73
CA VAL A 868 -14.64 -1.28 -45.44
C VAL A 868 -15.35 0.07 -45.24
N SER A 869 -16.69 0.09 -45.16
CA SER A 869 -17.43 1.32 -44.90
C SER A 869 -17.74 1.49 -43.42
N PHE A 870 -18.10 2.72 -43.05
CA PHE A 870 -18.69 3.05 -41.77
C PHE A 870 -20.10 3.59 -42.00
N ASN A 871 -21.05 3.24 -41.13
CA ASN A 871 -22.39 3.83 -41.14
C ASN A 871 -22.43 5.15 -40.35
N HIS A 872 -23.52 5.90 -40.47
CA HIS A 872 -23.64 7.20 -39.79
C HIS A 872 -23.57 7.12 -38.26
N MET A 873 -24.03 6.03 -37.64
CA MET A 873 -23.88 5.81 -36.21
C MET A 873 -22.43 5.56 -35.79
N GLU A 874 -21.60 4.97 -36.66
CA GLU A 874 -20.16 4.83 -36.45
C GLU A 874 -19.43 6.15 -36.69
N TRP A 875 -19.87 6.98 -37.64
CA TRP A 875 -19.34 8.35 -37.81
C TRP A 875 -19.56 9.18 -36.55
N GLU A 876 -20.78 9.14 -35.98
CA GLU A 876 -21.11 9.76 -34.71
C GLU A 876 -20.17 9.30 -33.59
N LYS A 877 -20.02 7.98 -33.39
CA LYS A 877 -19.10 7.43 -32.38
C LYS A 877 -17.64 7.82 -32.59
N MET A 878 -17.22 8.06 -33.83
CA MET A 878 -15.84 8.41 -34.17
C MET A 878 -15.55 9.91 -33.95
N HIS A 879 -16.53 10.78 -34.17
CA HIS A 879 -16.35 12.25 -34.19
C HIS A 879 -16.97 12.97 -33.00
N ALA A 880 -18.02 12.43 -32.40
CA ALA A 880 -18.71 12.99 -31.22
C ALA A 880 -18.90 11.94 -30.10
N PRO A 881 -17.84 11.26 -29.62
CA PRO A 881 -17.99 10.28 -28.55
C PRO A 881 -18.28 10.98 -27.21
N GLY A 882 -19.39 10.65 -26.56
CA GLY A 882 -19.59 11.00 -25.15
C GLY A 882 -18.54 10.36 -24.21
N ILE A 883 -18.54 10.75 -22.93
CA ILE A 883 -17.67 10.15 -21.91
C ILE A 883 -17.96 8.64 -21.80
N GLN A 884 -17.03 7.82 -22.29
CA GLN A 884 -17.09 6.37 -22.16
C GLN A 884 -16.04 5.90 -21.14
N ILE A 885 -16.46 5.48 -19.95
CA ILE A 885 -15.57 5.14 -18.80
C ILE A 885 -14.96 3.72 -18.92
N TYR A 886 -14.49 3.33 -20.11
CA TYR A 886 -13.70 2.09 -20.30
C TYR A 886 -12.17 2.31 -20.17
N TRP A 887 -11.76 3.57 -19.98
CA TRP A 887 -10.42 4.06 -20.34
C TRP A 887 -9.41 4.08 -19.18
N PHE A 888 -9.86 3.78 -17.95
CA PHE A 888 -9.01 3.73 -16.75
C PHE A 888 -8.49 2.35 -16.38
N GLN A 889 -8.75 1.33 -17.22
CA GLN A 889 -8.32 -0.02 -16.90
C GLN A 889 -6.90 -0.26 -17.40
N GLY A 890 -5.93 -0.30 -16.48
CA GLY A 890 -4.63 -0.88 -16.74
C GLY A 890 -4.76 -2.38 -17.11
N ASP A 891 -3.67 -2.98 -17.59
CA ASP A 891 -3.65 -4.40 -17.99
C ASP A 891 -4.02 -5.36 -16.82
N GLU A 892 -4.03 -4.88 -15.57
CA GLU A 892 -4.45 -5.60 -14.35
C GLU A 892 -5.90 -5.30 -13.91
N ASP A 893 -6.50 -4.17 -14.30
CA ASP A 893 -7.84 -3.76 -13.85
C ASP A 893 -9.00 -4.44 -14.61
N GLY A 894 -8.67 -5.33 -15.55
CA GLY A 894 -9.59 -6.33 -16.06
C GLY A 894 -9.95 -7.40 -15.03
N GLU A 895 -9.22 -7.52 -13.90
CA GLU A 895 -9.52 -8.50 -12.85
C GLU A 895 -10.66 -8.10 -11.90
N PHE A 896 -11.35 -6.98 -12.13
CA PHE A 896 -12.66 -6.75 -11.52
C PHE A 896 -13.75 -7.36 -12.39
N SER A 897 -13.92 -8.68 -12.22
CA SER A 897 -15.03 -9.43 -12.80
C SER A 897 -16.36 -8.72 -12.55
N SER A 898 -17.13 -8.56 -13.62
CA SER A 898 -18.54 -8.24 -13.62
C SER A 898 -19.33 -9.25 -12.77
N TYR A 899 -19.43 -9.05 -11.46
CA TYR A 899 -20.46 -9.70 -10.64
C TYR A 899 -21.73 -8.84 -10.67
N GLN A 900 -22.30 -8.68 -11.87
CA GLN A 900 -23.69 -8.28 -12.02
C GLN A 900 -24.54 -9.52 -11.71
N TYR A 901 -25.36 -9.44 -10.65
CA TYR A 901 -26.40 -10.39 -10.23
C TYR A 901 -26.31 -11.81 -10.85
N LEU A 902 -25.64 -12.75 -10.16
CA LEU A 902 -25.73 -14.18 -10.51
C LEU A 902 -27.14 -14.71 -10.20
N VAL A 903 -28.09 -14.49 -11.12
CA VAL A 903 -29.37 -15.20 -11.14
C VAL A 903 -29.21 -16.36 -12.11
N GLY A 904 -28.82 -17.53 -11.58
CA GLY A 904 -28.65 -18.74 -12.37
C GLY A 904 -29.12 -19.95 -11.61
N TYR A 905 -30.07 -20.69 -12.20
CA TYR A 905 -30.78 -21.83 -11.59
C TYR A 905 -29.91 -23.01 -11.14
N ASN A 906 -28.57 -22.97 -11.24
CA ASN A 906 -27.66 -24.06 -10.84
C ASN A 906 -26.24 -23.60 -10.40
N VAL A 907 -25.97 -22.32 -10.13
CA VAL A 907 -24.57 -21.85 -10.28
C VAL A 907 -23.68 -21.98 -9.04
N VAL A 908 -24.18 -22.07 -7.81
CA VAL A 908 -23.28 -21.77 -6.67
C VAL A 908 -22.68 -22.99 -5.94
N PRO A 909 -23.37 -24.10 -5.66
CA PRO A 909 -22.73 -25.22 -4.96
C PRO A 909 -21.66 -25.93 -5.79
N ASP A 910 -21.92 -26.16 -7.08
CA ASP A 910 -21.01 -26.92 -7.94
C ASP A 910 -19.71 -26.16 -8.24
N LEU A 911 -19.75 -24.83 -8.29
CA LEU A 911 -18.57 -23.98 -8.50
C LEU A 911 -17.61 -24.04 -7.30
N PHE A 912 -18.12 -24.03 -6.07
CA PHE A 912 -17.29 -24.18 -4.87
C PHE A 912 -16.75 -25.62 -4.70
N ILE A 913 -17.55 -26.63 -5.04
CA ILE A 913 -17.14 -28.05 -4.95
C ILE A 913 -16.04 -28.37 -5.96
N THR A 914 -16.07 -27.76 -7.16
CA THR A 914 -15.09 -28.02 -8.23
C THR A 914 -13.76 -27.28 -8.07
N HIS A 915 -13.70 -26.22 -7.25
CA HIS A 915 -12.50 -25.38 -7.10
C HIS A 915 -11.87 -25.44 -5.69
N LEU A 916 -12.38 -26.29 -4.80
CA LEU A 916 -11.78 -26.56 -3.48
C LEU A 916 -11.36 -28.02 -3.38
N ASP A 917 -10.06 -28.27 -3.51
CA ASP A 917 -9.48 -29.60 -3.31
C ASP A 917 -9.82 -30.11 -1.89
N ASN A 918 -10.46 -31.30 -1.81
CA ASN A 918 -10.91 -31.97 -0.58
C ASN A 918 -12.10 -31.35 0.16
N TYR A 919 -13.07 -30.76 -0.54
CA TYR A 919 -14.33 -30.34 0.10
C TYR A 919 -15.17 -31.56 0.58
N THR A 920 -15.22 -31.80 1.89
CA THR A 920 -16.00 -32.91 2.52
C THR A 920 -17.13 -32.43 3.43
N ALA A 921 -17.49 -31.15 3.41
CA ALA A 921 -18.44 -30.57 4.37
C ALA A 921 -19.90 -30.70 3.91
N ASN A 922 -20.79 -31.10 4.83
CA ASN A 922 -22.24 -31.21 4.61
C ASN A 922 -22.95 -29.85 4.43
N SER A 923 -22.24 -28.74 4.57
CA SER A 923 -22.79 -27.37 4.53
C SER A 923 -21.75 -26.37 4.05
N ILE A 924 -22.17 -25.41 3.23
CA ILE A 924 -21.35 -24.28 2.74
C ILE A 924 -21.65 -23.06 3.61
N SER A 925 -20.64 -22.31 4.03
CA SER A 925 -20.82 -21.14 4.91
C SER A 925 -20.59 -19.82 4.17
N PHE A 926 -21.44 -18.83 4.44
CA PHE A 926 -21.49 -17.50 3.81
C PHE A 926 -21.57 -16.41 4.88
N ILE A 927 -21.30 -15.16 4.52
CA ILE A 927 -21.45 -14.00 5.42
C ILE A 927 -22.76 -13.27 5.09
N SER A 928 -23.56 -12.97 6.11
CA SER A 928 -24.80 -12.20 6.00
C SER A 928 -24.53 -10.71 5.89
N ALA A 929 -25.56 -9.92 5.53
CA ALA A 929 -25.45 -8.46 5.46
C ALA A 929 -25.11 -7.79 6.81
N ALA A 930 -25.21 -8.54 7.91
CA ALA A 930 -24.82 -8.11 9.25
C ALA A 930 -23.48 -8.70 9.72
N GLY A 931 -22.65 -9.23 8.81
CA GLY A 931 -21.32 -9.79 9.12
C GLY A 931 -21.36 -11.13 9.87
N LYS A 932 -22.49 -11.84 9.89
CA LYS A 932 -22.62 -13.14 10.57
C LYS A 932 -22.42 -14.30 9.61
N ILE A 933 -21.77 -15.36 10.07
CA ILE A 933 -21.62 -16.59 9.29
C ILE A 933 -22.94 -17.36 9.26
N ILE A 934 -23.36 -17.77 8.06
CA ILE A 934 -24.56 -18.56 7.77
C ILE A 934 -24.14 -19.78 6.99
N SER A 935 -24.41 -20.95 7.55
CA SER A 935 -24.15 -22.23 6.87
C SER A 935 -25.42 -22.76 6.21
N LEU A 936 -25.40 -22.88 4.89
CA LEU A 936 -26.46 -23.51 4.11
C LEU A 936 -26.11 -24.98 3.86
N PRO A 937 -27.10 -25.88 3.78
CA PRO A 937 -26.85 -27.26 3.38
C PRO A 937 -26.33 -27.30 1.93
N ASN A 938 -25.56 -28.35 1.59
CA ASN A 938 -25.08 -28.55 0.22
C ASN A 938 -26.19 -28.77 -0.82
N THR A 939 -27.45 -28.92 -0.37
CA THR A 939 -28.65 -28.99 -1.22
C THR A 939 -29.26 -27.63 -1.55
N ALA A 940 -28.71 -26.53 -1.02
CA ALA A 940 -29.18 -25.18 -1.33
C ALA A 940 -28.94 -24.84 -2.80
N LYS A 941 -29.90 -24.17 -3.42
CA LYS A 941 -29.88 -23.75 -4.82
C LYS A 941 -30.24 -22.28 -4.92
N ASP A 942 -30.02 -21.68 -6.09
CA ASP A 942 -30.56 -20.33 -6.38
C ASP A 942 -30.12 -19.29 -5.33
N VAL A 943 -28.82 -19.34 -5.01
CA VAL A 943 -28.17 -18.50 -4.00
C VAL A 943 -27.84 -17.15 -4.63
N THR A 944 -28.40 -16.08 -4.08
CA THR A 944 -28.22 -14.70 -4.54
C THR A 944 -27.28 -13.97 -3.59
N PHE A 945 -26.29 -13.25 -4.13
CA PHE A 945 -25.38 -12.40 -3.38
C PHE A 945 -25.59 -10.92 -3.69
N GLY A 946 -25.23 -10.07 -2.73
CA GLY A 946 -25.09 -8.63 -2.87
C GLY A 946 -23.62 -8.23 -2.89
N ASN A 947 -23.35 -6.93 -3.08
CA ASN A 947 -22.00 -6.37 -3.08
C ASN A 947 -21.20 -6.85 -1.85
N GLY A 948 -19.95 -7.27 -2.08
CA GLY A 948 -19.03 -7.76 -1.04
C GLY A 948 -19.22 -9.22 -0.60
N GLY A 949 -19.89 -10.07 -1.39
CA GLY A 949 -20.06 -11.49 -1.08
C GLY A 949 -21.15 -11.78 -0.03
N THR A 950 -22.03 -10.80 0.20
CA THR A 950 -23.12 -10.87 1.17
C THR A 950 -24.25 -11.76 0.66
N LEU A 951 -24.68 -12.78 1.41
CA LEU A 951 -25.82 -13.61 1.02
C LEU A 951 -27.14 -12.81 1.10
N LEU A 952 -27.88 -12.67 -0.01
CA LEU A 952 -29.16 -11.95 -0.08
C LEU A 952 -30.38 -12.86 -0.19
N ALA A 953 -30.27 -13.99 -0.89
CA ALA A 953 -31.34 -14.98 -0.96
C ALA A 953 -30.79 -16.38 -1.22
N PHE A 954 -31.57 -17.41 -0.93
CA PHE A 954 -31.24 -18.80 -1.25
C PHE A 954 -32.50 -19.66 -1.23
N THR A 955 -32.48 -20.78 -1.93
CA THR A 955 -33.57 -21.76 -1.96
C THR A 955 -33.09 -23.06 -1.31
N ILE A 956 -33.87 -23.61 -0.38
CA ILE A 956 -33.58 -24.92 0.23
C ILE A 956 -34.80 -25.85 0.13
N PRO A 957 -34.59 -27.16 -0.05
CA PRO A 957 -35.67 -28.12 -0.04
C PRO A 957 -36.18 -28.35 1.40
N GLU A 958 -37.42 -27.95 1.68
CA GLU A 958 -38.12 -28.20 2.94
C GLU A 958 -39.45 -28.92 2.68
N ASN A 959 -39.74 -29.99 3.42
CA ASN A 959 -41.01 -30.73 3.33
C ASN A 959 -41.42 -31.19 1.91
N GLY A 960 -40.44 -31.45 1.04
CA GLY A 960 -40.67 -31.88 -0.35
C GLY A 960 -41.00 -30.75 -1.33
N LYS A 961 -40.79 -29.49 -0.96
CA LYS A 961 -40.90 -28.30 -1.82
C LYS A 961 -39.62 -27.47 -1.76
N GLU A 962 -39.32 -26.76 -2.85
CA GLU A 962 -38.23 -25.78 -2.90
C GLU A 962 -38.74 -24.46 -2.30
N GLU A 963 -38.18 -24.06 -1.15
CA GLU A 963 -38.58 -22.85 -0.42
C GLU A 963 -37.51 -21.77 -0.54
N ARG A 964 -37.87 -20.61 -1.11
CA ARG A 964 -36.96 -19.48 -1.30
C ARG A 964 -37.00 -18.53 -0.10
N TYR A 965 -35.82 -18.19 0.39
CA TYR A 965 -35.56 -17.32 1.53
C TYR A 965 -34.87 -16.03 1.06
N ILE A 966 -35.36 -14.86 1.48
CA ILE A 966 -34.84 -13.54 1.11
C ILE A 966 -34.49 -12.74 2.37
N GLY A 967 -33.41 -11.97 2.32
CA GLY A 967 -33.00 -11.06 3.39
C GLY A 967 -34.08 -10.02 3.72
N GLY A 968 -34.59 -10.06 4.96
CA GLY A 968 -35.56 -9.11 5.49
C GLY A 968 -34.87 -7.91 6.16
N ASN A 969 -35.23 -6.71 5.72
CA ASN A 969 -34.78 -5.44 6.29
C ASN A 969 -35.95 -4.73 6.98
N ILE A 970 -35.71 -4.13 8.16
CA ILE A 970 -36.65 -3.19 8.80
C ILE A 970 -36.07 -1.78 8.67
N ILE A 971 -36.88 -0.85 8.17
CA ILE A 971 -36.51 0.57 8.13
C ILE A 971 -36.76 1.16 9.52
N ARG A 972 -35.68 1.59 10.18
CA ARG A 972 -35.76 2.37 11.42
C ARG A 972 -34.95 3.63 11.20
N GLU A 973 -35.57 4.80 11.37
CA GLU A 973 -34.88 6.10 11.26
C GLU A 973 -34.15 6.32 9.92
N ARG A 974 -34.73 5.79 8.83
CA ARG A 974 -34.19 5.82 7.45
C ARG A 974 -32.97 4.94 7.17
N GLU A 975 -32.55 4.09 8.11
CA GLU A 975 -31.53 3.07 7.84
C GLU A 975 -32.14 1.65 7.79
N PRO A 976 -31.81 0.84 6.76
CA PRO A 976 -32.24 -0.55 6.67
C PRO A 976 -31.41 -1.43 7.62
N ILE A 977 -32.06 -2.03 8.63
CA ILE A 977 -31.41 -2.98 9.54
C ILE A 977 -31.76 -4.40 9.13
N PHE A 978 -30.76 -5.19 8.77
CA PHE A 978 -30.91 -6.62 8.45
C PHE A 978 -31.38 -7.42 9.68
N LYS A 979 -32.48 -8.18 9.55
CA LYS A 979 -33.05 -8.97 10.66
C LYS A 979 -32.95 -10.49 10.49
N GLY A 980 -32.68 -10.97 9.28
CA GLY A 980 -32.60 -12.40 8.98
C GLY A 980 -33.16 -12.69 7.59
N TYR A 981 -33.41 -13.96 7.29
CA TYR A 981 -34.04 -14.38 6.03
C TYR A 981 -35.47 -14.82 6.28
N LEU A 982 -36.36 -14.43 5.38
CA LEU A 982 -37.79 -14.70 5.43
C LEU A 982 -38.20 -15.47 4.18
N LYS A 983 -39.24 -16.32 4.27
CA LYS A 983 -39.77 -17.02 3.10
C LYS A 983 -40.42 -16.03 2.14
N GLU A 984 -40.03 -16.10 0.87
CA GLU A 984 -40.49 -15.19 -0.20
C GLU A 984 -42.02 -15.20 -0.38
N PHE A 985 -42.70 -16.29 0.01
CA PHE A 985 -44.13 -16.51 -0.22
C PHE A 985 -44.98 -16.67 1.07
N GLY A 986 -44.58 -16.09 2.20
CA GLY A 986 -45.41 -16.03 3.42
C GLY A 986 -46.56 -15.02 3.32
N THR A 987 -47.70 -15.27 3.96
CA THR A 987 -48.79 -14.27 4.02
C THR A 987 -48.33 -13.09 4.87
N LYS A 988 -48.90 -11.89 4.65
CA LYS A 988 -48.52 -10.64 5.34
C LYS A 988 -48.54 -10.73 6.89
N GLU A 989 -49.22 -11.71 7.45
CA GLU A 989 -49.26 -11.98 8.91
C GLU A 989 -47.98 -12.67 9.43
N ASP A 990 -47.23 -13.39 8.59
CA ASP A 990 -45.97 -14.05 8.95
C ASP A 990 -44.78 -13.07 9.08
N TRP A 991 -44.95 -11.82 8.64
CA TRP A 991 -43.90 -10.80 8.58
C TRP A 991 -43.76 -9.98 9.87
N ASN A 992 -44.62 -10.23 10.87
CA ASN A 992 -44.66 -9.51 12.16
C ASN A 992 -44.21 -10.36 13.37
N GLN A 993 -43.75 -11.59 13.17
CA GLN A 993 -43.05 -12.41 14.18
C GLN A 993 -41.54 -12.37 13.93
#